data_AF-A0A654M279-F1
#
_entry.id   AF-A0A654M279-F1
#
_cell.length_a   1.000
_cell.length_b   1.000
_cell.length_c   1.000
_cell.angle_alpha   90.00
_cell.angle_beta   90.00
_cell.angle_gamma   90.00
#
_symmetry.space_group_name_H-M   'P 1'
#
loop_
_entity.id
_entity.type
_entity.pdbx_description
1 polymer ?
#
loop_
_entity_poly.entity_id
_entity_poly.type
_entity_poly.pdbx_seq_one_letter_code
_entity_poly.pdbx_strand_id
1 'polypeptide(L)'
;MKYYVGCSGWKSPEWAKNFYPAELDSMHYLSYYSKLFNFVHLDLGKSLFPPGSIALKKWANETSDDFRFTIKIPQNLINQTITSGQSESLGKFLEDLQVLKEKILVILLSPPPQVSLQNTGRAWLEEILRKVTYHGFSVAVDFGINNTWYQELTYNILRRHNSSFAWSHSGYRHYYPAVTSNFIFLNLDNASINNDRAMRWINLIKQKEKETGYPKYVHNVIDYSIIVLRNPSSVHLIQNLIFPKPKSVNSSKDSQKPSPTTQIWPGKIILHIDMNAFFPACEELRDPSLKGKAHAVIMTPERETSLITRGAVASCSYEARKFGVRSAMSLSKAKELCPNLILKPVDKDYYNSVSQQVMRLLEEYADSLEQTSIDEAYIDCTKKILQYQKQNFSGDDPVEQKKLKNTLDNSSRKYHIQEGYSIREFALNIKDSIRVQCNGLICSIGVASNKSVSKIASDFQKPDGLTIVYPPDTLTFLSTLAVDRISGIGTKTTRTLKDMGIETIGQLSNSNIQKLSDKFGKRQALWMWQIANGKENEPVIPRENNLSLSTEETLLKPLIGKKDILNILVNDMADDIHERVRRKGYEFKTVGIKLVRTNFSIETREITFSSYKKDKESITSVMGTLLNRFSLDDDDDSSEEFSKGGIHTTGSFDVNSMYVRKLGIKVSNLSKIDRDGKNPQKSIMDFV
;
A
#
# COMPACT_ATOMS: atom_id res chain seq x y z
N MET A 1 2.77 11.81 3.58
CA MET A 1 3.16 13.23 3.61
C MET A 1 4.64 13.40 4.01
N LYS A 2 5.40 14.28 3.34
CA LYS A 2 6.79 14.66 3.71
C LYS A 2 6.81 15.72 4.82
N TYR A 3 7.81 15.72 5.70
CA TYR A 3 7.95 16.74 6.75
C TYR A 3 9.20 17.59 6.54
N TYR A 4 9.04 18.91 6.62
CA TYR A 4 10.12 19.89 6.66
C TYR A 4 10.11 20.57 8.03
N VAL A 5 11.11 20.26 8.86
CA VAL A 5 11.18 20.71 10.26
C VAL A 5 12.48 21.48 10.47
N GLY A 6 12.39 22.73 10.91
CA GLY A 6 13.55 23.63 10.90
C GLY A 6 13.32 24.90 11.70
N CYS A 7 14.40 25.67 11.86
CA CYS A 7 14.42 26.87 12.67
C CYS A 7 13.89 28.11 11.93
N SER A 8 13.40 29.08 12.69
CA SER A 8 13.25 30.48 12.27
C SER A 8 14.62 31.16 12.26
N GLY A 9 15.24 31.15 11.09
CA GLY A 9 16.59 31.65 10.82
C GLY A 9 17.68 30.67 11.24
N TRP A 10 18.93 31.03 10.91
CA TRP A 10 20.14 30.28 11.29
C TRP A 10 21.17 31.16 12.02
N LYS A 11 20.80 32.40 12.37
CA LYS A 11 21.70 33.36 13.05
C LYS A 11 21.08 33.96 14.31
N SER A 12 20.07 33.30 14.89
CA SER A 12 19.38 33.84 16.05
C SER A 12 20.35 33.95 17.24
N PRO A 13 20.49 35.14 17.86
CA PRO A 13 21.38 35.32 19.02
C PRO A 13 21.04 34.40 20.19
N GLU A 14 19.77 34.00 20.31
CA GLU A 14 19.26 33.19 21.42
C GLU A 14 19.88 31.79 21.47
N TRP A 15 20.29 31.23 20.33
CA TRP A 15 20.80 29.86 20.27
C TRP A 15 22.08 29.70 19.44
N ALA A 16 22.42 30.65 18.55
CA ALA A 16 23.57 30.51 17.65
C ALA A 16 24.88 30.30 18.42
N LYS A 17 25.10 31.04 19.52
CA LYS A 17 26.30 30.92 20.37
C LYS A 17 26.51 29.51 20.92
N ASN A 18 25.43 28.77 21.17
CA ASN A 18 25.47 27.44 21.77
C ASN A 18 25.35 26.31 20.74
N PHE A 19 25.16 26.64 19.47
CA PHE A 19 24.94 25.67 18.40
C PHE A 19 26.13 25.57 17.44
N TYR A 20 26.77 26.71 17.11
CA TYR A 20 27.92 26.74 16.21
C TYR A 20 29.23 26.58 16.99
N PRO A 21 30.27 25.98 16.37
CA PRO A 21 31.62 25.97 16.94
C PRO A 21 32.09 27.39 17.26
N ALA A 22 32.79 27.57 18.38
CA ALA A 22 33.19 28.88 18.89
C ALA A 22 34.10 29.64 17.90
N GLU A 23 34.93 28.91 17.15
CA GLU A 23 35.84 29.48 16.15
C GLU A 23 35.19 29.66 14.76
N LEU A 24 33.94 29.21 14.55
CA LEU A 24 33.30 29.28 13.24
C LEU A 24 32.83 30.71 12.94
N ASP A 25 33.29 31.29 11.83
CA ASP A 25 32.80 32.58 11.36
C ASP A 25 31.30 32.52 11.01
N SER A 26 30.55 33.54 11.45
CA SER A 26 29.14 33.74 11.14
C SER A 26 28.78 33.74 9.64
N MET A 27 29.76 34.00 8.76
CA MET A 27 29.61 33.90 7.31
C MET A 27 29.38 32.45 6.86
N HIS A 28 29.87 31.46 7.61
CA HIS A 28 29.74 30.03 7.29
C HIS A 28 28.60 29.33 8.03
N TYR A 29 27.82 30.04 8.86
CA TYR A 29 26.73 29.44 9.63
C TYR A 29 25.67 28.76 8.77
N LEU A 30 25.36 29.30 7.59
CA LEU A 30 24.37 28.68 6.70
C LEU A 30 24.88 27.35 6.15
N SER A 31 26.12 27.32 5.67
CA SER A 31 26.77 26.10 5.17
C SER A 31 26.91 25.03 6.27
N TYR A 32 27.16 25.43 7.52
CA TYR A 32 27.15 24.50 8.64
C TYR A 32 25.74 24.00 8.97
N TYR A 33 24.77 24.90 9.06
CA TYR A 33 23.37 24.59 9.36
C TYR A 33 22.77 23.62 8.32
N SER A 34 23.07 23.83 7.03
CA SER A 34 22.53 23.04 5.92
C SER A 34 23.04 21.60 5.87
N LYS A 35 24.11 21.28 6.61
CA LYS A 35 24.58 19.90 6.80
C LYS A 35 23.77 19.13 7.85
N LEU A 36 23.15 19.85 8.79
CA LEU A 36 22.44 19.25 9.93
C LEU A 36 20.93 19.24 9.70
N PHE A 37 20.40 20.26 9.04
CA PHE A 37 18.99 20.38 8.72
C PHE A 37 18.84 20.56 7.21
N ASN A 38 17.73 20.05 6.66
CA ASN A 38 17.39 20.21 5.24
C ASN A 38 16.40 21.35 4.99
N PHE A 39 16.09 22.15 6.02
CA PHE A 39 15.07 23.18 5.95
C PHE A 39 15.33 24.36 6.90
N VAL A 40 15.04 25.57 6.44
CA VAL A 40 15.00 26.78 7.27
C VAL A 40 13.86 27.73 6.89
N HIS A 41 13.28 28.38 7.89
CA HIS A 41 12.34 29.48 7.73
C HIS A 41 13.06 30.82 7.86
N LEU A 42 12.89 31.72 6.90
CA LEU A 42 13.44 33.06 6.92
C LEU A 42 12.34 34.05 7.30
N ASP A 43 12.25 34.43 8.57
CA ASP A 43 11.38 35.53 8.99
C ASP A 43 12.04 36.87 8.66
N LEU A 44 11.67 37.47 7.52
CA LEU A 44 12.11 38.82 7.14
C LEU A 44 11.10 39.90 7.54
N GLY A 45 10.06 39.56 8.32
CA GLY A 45 8.96 40.46 8.64
C GLY A 45 9.41 41.76 9.32
N LYS A 46 10.49 41.71 10.11
CA LYS A 46 11.11 42.87 10.78
C LYS A 46 12.28 43.49 10.00
N SER A 47 12.62 42.95 8.83
CA SER A 47 13.77 43.45 8.05
C SER A 47 13.41 44.73 7.30
N LEU A 48 14.17 45.81 7.56
CA LEU A 48 14.07 47.05 6.79
C LEU A 48 14.76 46.93 5.42
N PHE A 49 15.78 46.07 5.33
CA PHE A 49 16.60 45.85 4.14
C PHE A 49 16.57 44.37 3.78
N PRO A 50 15.67 43.92 2.89
CA PRO A 50 15.64 42.53 2.45
C PRO A 50 16.96 42.13 1.76
N PRO A 51 17.30 40.83 1.74
CA PRO A 51 18.50 40.36 1.08
C PRO A 51 18.44 40.65 -0.43
N GLY A 52 19.49 41.27 -0.96
CA GLY A 52 19.63 41.46 -2.40
C GLY A 52 20.04 40.19 -3.14
N SER A 53 19.99 40.24 -4.47
CA SER A 53 20.28 39.10 -5.35
C SER A 53 21.64 38.42 -5.11
N ILE A 54 22.67 39.17 -4.70
CA ILE A 54 23.99 38.61 -4.35
C ILE A 54 23.90 37.68 -3.13
N ALA A 55 23.20 38.11 -2.07
CA ALA A 55 23.02 37.30 -0.87
C ALA A 55 22.18 36.04 -1.16
N LEU A 56 21.13 36.17 -1.98
CA LEU A 56 20.28 35.06 -2.39
C LEU A 56 21.06 34.03 -3.23
N LYS A 57 21.88 34.47 -4.18
CA LYS A 57 22.78 33.59 -4.96
C LYS A 57 23.79 32.88 -4.06
N LYS A 58 24.35 33.59 -3.08
CA LYS A 58 25.25 32.98 -2.09
C LYS A 58 24.52 31.87 -1.32
N TRP A 59 23.31 32.10 -0.83
CA TRP A 59 22.53 31.08 -0.13
C TRP A 59 22.18 29.88 -1.03
N ALA A 60 21.87 30.13 -2.31
CA ALA A 60 21.60 29.07 -3.28
C ALA A 60 22.79 28.12 -3.43
N ASN A 61 24.01 28.69 -3.50
CA ASN A 61 25.26 27.96 -3.71
C ASN A 61 25.79 27.27 -2.44
N GLU A 62 25.56 27.84 -1.26
CA GLU A 62 26.05 27.30 0.02
C GLU A 62 25.19 26.15 0.58
N THR A 63 24.07 25.85 -0.06
CA THR A 63 23.11 24.83 0.38
C THR A 63 22.92 23.76 -0.69
N SER A 64 22.69 22.51 -0.29
CA SER A 64 22.47 21.40 -1.21
C SER A 64 21.17 21.56 -2.01
N ASP A 65 21.00 20.77 -3.07
CA ASP A 65 19.80 20.79 -3.91
C ASP A 65 18.55 20.26 -3.19
N ASP A 66 18.72 19.49 -2.11
CA ASP A 66 17.64 19.00 -1.26
C ASP A 66 17.29 19.93 -0.09
N PHE A 67 18.09 20.98 0.13
CA PHE A 67 17.81 21.98 1.15
C PHE A 67 16.65 22.88 0.70
N ARG A 68 15.77 23.24 1.64
CA ARG A 68 14.56 24.02 1.36
C ARG A 68 14.45 25.26 2.24
N PHE A 69 13.83 26.30 1.67
CA PHE A 69 13.54 27.57 2.33
C PHE A 69 12.03 27.78 2.43
N THR A 70 11.61 28.47 3.48
CA THR A 70 10.38 29.28 3.45
C THR A 70 10.73 30.70 3.79
N ILE A 71 10.02 31.66 3.23
CA ILE A 71 10.36 33.08 3.40
C ILE A 71 9.11 33.84 3.81
N LYS A 72 9.16 34.49 4.97
CA LYS A 72 8.15 35.47 5.35
C LYS A 72 8.52 36.82 4.76
N ILE A 73 7.59 37.42 4.03
CA ILE A 73 7.82 38.69 3.35
C ILE A 73 8.01 39.82 4.39
N PRO A 74 8.93 40.78 4.15
CA PRO A 74 9.05 41.98 4.96
C PRO A 74 7.74 42.75 5.13
N GLN A 75 7.41 43.13 6.37
CA GLN A 75 6.11 43.74 6.67
C GLN A 75 5.98 45.14 6.03
N ASN A 76 7.08 45.87 5.84
CA ASN A 76 7.07 47.15 5.11
C ASN A 76 6.60 46.98 3.66
N LEU A 77 7.04 45.93 2.95
CA LEU A 77 6.61 45.63 1.59
C LEU A 77 5.12 45.24 1.56
N ILE A 78 4.65 44.49 2.56
CA ILE A 78 3.23 44.16 2.70
C ILE A 78 2.41 45.42 2.98
N ASN A 79 2.84 46.30 3.89
CA ASN A 79 2.11 47.52 4.24
C ASN A 79 1.97 48.48 3.05
N GLN A 80 2.98 48.56 2.17
CA GLN A 80 2.93 49.35 0.94
C GLN A 80 1.84 48.90 -0.02
N THR A 81 1.41 47.62 0.02
CA THR A 81 0.33 47.13 -0.85
C THR A 81 -1.03 47.78 -0.56
N ILE A 82 -1.19 48.45 0.59
CA ILE A 82 -2.42 49.15 0.94
C ILE A 82 -2.42 50.59 0.44
N THR A 83 -1.27 51.26 0.46
CA THR A 83 -1.18 52.72 0.29
C THR A 83 -0.99 53.18 -1.13
N SER A 84 -0.29 52.43 -1.99
CA SER A 84 0.13 52.95 -3.30
C SER A 84 -0.65 52.40 -4.51
N GLY A 85 -1.44 51.32 -4.37
CA GLY A 85 -1.99 50.58 -5.53
C GLY A 85 -0.93 50.04 -6.52
N GLN A 86 0.34 50.40 -6.33
CA GLN A 86 1.49 49.98 -7.09
C GLN A 86 2.34 49.09 -6.21
N SER A 87 2.29 47.82 -6.55
CA SER A 87 2.87 46.72 -5.83
C SER A 87 4.34 46.46 -6.24
N GLU A 88 4.96 47.39 -6.97
CA GLU A 88 6.21 47.21 -7.70
C GLU A 88 7.38 46.76 -6.81
N SER A 89 7.52 47.32 -5.60
CA SER A 89 8.57 46.92 -4.65
C SER A 89 8.44 45.46 -4.18
N LEU A 90 7.21 44.98 -3.94
CA LEU A 90 6.97 43.57 -3.63
C LEU A 90 7.15 42.68 -4.87
N GLY A 91 6.80 43.16 -6.07
CA GLY A 91 7.01 42.43 -7.32
C GLY A 91 8.50 42.19 -7.58
N LYS A 92 9.29 43.26 -7.49
CA LYS A 92 10.75 43.22 -7.58
C LYS A 92 11.37 42.29 -6.55
N PHE A 93 10.90 42.31 -5.31
CA PHE A 93 11.39 41.37 -4.29
C PHE A 93 11.07 39.91 -4.65
N LEU A 94 9.88 39.61 -5.17
CA LEU A 94 9.51 38.26 -5.63
C LEU A 94 10.31 37.82 -6.87
N GLU A 95 10.72 38.78 -7.72
CA GLU A 95 11.63 38.55 -8.85
C GLU A 95 13.05 38.21 -8.35
N ASP A 96 13.57 38.96 -7.37
CA ASP A 96 14.87 38.66 -6.75
C ASP A 96 14.88 37.26 -6.12
N LEU A 97 13.75 36.82 -5.54
CA LEU A 97 13.60 35.48 -4.98
C LEU A 97 13.60 34.35 -6.02
N GLN A 98 13.44 34.64 -7.32
CA GLN A 98 13.46 33.59 -8.36
C GLN A 98 14.78 32.82 -8.39
N VAL A 99 15.88 33.42 -7.93
CA VAL A 99 17.18 32.74 -7.76
C VAL A 99 17.07 31.49 -6.87
N LEU A 100 16.16 31.50 -5.90
CA LEU A 100 15.90 30.39 -4.97
C LEU A 100 14.61 29.63 -5.28
N LYS A 101 13.96 29.86 -6.43
CA LYS A 101 12.62 29.35 -6.73
C LYS A 101 12.47 27.85 -6.46
N GLU A 102 13.35 27.03 -7.02
CA GLU A 102 13.33 25.57 -6.87
C GLU A 102 13.60 25.10 -5.42
N LYS A 103 14.19 25.96 -4.59
CA LYS A 103 14.48 25.69 -3.18
C LYS A 103 13.42 26.29 -2.24
N ILE A 104 12.54 27.18 -2.69
CA ILE A 104 11.47 27.77 -1.86
C ILE A 104 10.24 26.87 -1.86
N LEU A 105 9.86 26.37 -0.68
CA LEU A 105 8.61 25.64 -0.51
C LEU A 105 7.41 26.59 -0.51
N VAL A 106 7.49 27.65 0.30
CA VAL A 106 6.34 28.52 0.61
C VAL A 106 6.80 29.94 0.94
N ILE A 107 6.05 30.92 0.45
CA ILE A 107 6.06 32.31 0.89
C ILE A 107 5.02 32.50 1.99
N LEU A 108 5.44 32.99 3.16
CA LEU A 108 4.57 33.29 4.28
C LEU A 108 4.18 34.78 4.25
N LEU A 109 2.89 35.05 4.32
CA LEU A 109 2.32 36.40 4.38
C LEU A 109 1.66 36.64 5.74
N SER A 110 1.71 37.89 6.21
CA SER A 110 0.94 38.34 7.36
C SER A 110 0.18 39.62 7.00
N PRO A 111 -1.15 39.66 7.13
CA PRO A 111 -1.91 40.87 6.84
C PRO A 111 -1.46 42.05 7.67
N PRO A 112 -1.46 43.28 7.11
CA PRO A 112 -1.20 44.48 7.89
C PRO A 112 -2.22 44.62 9.02
N PRO A 113 -1.81 45.12 10.20
CA PRO A 113 -2.70 45.20 11.37
C PRO A 113 -4.00 45.96 11.12
N GLN A 114 -3.98 46.99 10.26
CA GLN A 114 -5.15 47.78 9.91
C GLN A 114 -6.14 47.09 8.93
N VAL A 115 -5.77 45.96 8.33
CA VAL A 115 -6.62 45.24 7.37
C VAL A 115 -7.40 44.13 8.10
N SER A 116 -8.71 44.18 7.98
CA SER A 116 -9.63 43.16 8.48
C SER A 116 -10.48 42.61 7.33
N LEU A 117 -11.07 41.43 7.52
CA LEU A 117 -11.92 40.81 6.49
C LEU A 117 -13.08 41.72 6.05
N GLN A 118 -13.59 42.57 6.96
CA GLN A 118 -14.72 43.47 6.75
C GLN A 118 -14.33 44.79 6.07
N ASN A 119 -13.06 45.22 6.17
CA ASN A 119 -12.56 46.52 5.67
C ASN A 119 -11.53 46.29 4.55
N THR A 120 -12.01 46.14 3.30
CA THR A 120 -11.22 45.86 2.07
C THR A 120 -10.29 44.63 2.11
N GLY A 121 -10.18 43.95 3.24
CA GLY A 121 -9.26 42.84 3.45
C GLY A 121 -9.54 41.62 2.59
N ARG A 122 -10.80 41.38 2.19
CA ARG A 122 -11.11 40.36 1.21
C ARG A 122 -10.42 40.63 -0.14
N ALA A 123 -10.60 41.82 -0.69
CA ALA A 123 -10.02 42.19 -1.97
C ALA A 123 -8.48 42.18 -1.90
N TRP A 124 -7.95 42.73 -0.82
CA TRP A 124 -6.52 42.70 -0.53
C TRP A 124 -5.96 41.26 -0.45
N LEU A 125 -6.64 40.35 0.26
CA LEU A 125 -6.21 38.95 0.39
C LEU A 125 -6.23 38.24 -0.96
N GLU A 126 -7.31 38.39 -1.75
CA GLU A 126 -7.39 37.79 -3.08
C GLU A 126 -6.31 38.33 -4.03
N GLU A 127 -6.05 39.64 -3.98
CA GLU A 127 -5.03 40.29 -4.82
C GLU A 127 -3.61 39.85 -4.45
N ILE A 128 -3.26 39.85 -3.16
CA ILE A 128 -1.91 39.51 -2.73
C ILE A 128 -1.59 38.03 -2.97
N LEU A 129 -2.57 37.14 -2.75
CA LEU A 129 -2.44 35.72 -3.09
C LEU A 129 -2.19 35.55 -4.59
N ARG A 130 -3.03 36.17 -5.43
CA ARG A 130 -2.88 36.13 -6.90
C ARG A 130 -1.49 36.61 -7.31
N LYS A 131 -1.03 37.73 -6.75
CA LYS A 131 0.26 38.30 -7.09
C LYS A 131 1.43 37.36 -6.73
N VAL A 132 1.47 36.79 -5.53
CA VAL A 132 2.55 35.86 -5.15
C VAL A 132 2.51 34.58 -5.99
N THR A 133 1.31 34.04 -6.25
CA THR A 133 1.15 32.86 -7.12
C THR A 133 1.52 33.13 -8.58
N TYR A 134 1.32 34.35 -9.08
CA TYR A 134 1.74 34.76 -10.43
C TYR A 134 3.26 34.65 -10.62
N HIS A 135 4.04 34.94 -9.56
CA HIS A 135 5.49 34.72 -9.55
C HIS A 135 5.88 33.24 -9.32
N GLY A 136 4.92 32.32 -9.28
CA GLY A 136 5.14 30.87 -9.22
C GLY A 136 5.41 30.32 -7.82
N PHE A 137 5.10 31.05 -6.76
CA PHE A 137 5.31 30.60 -5.38
C PHE A 137 4.03 30.09 -4.73
N SER A 138 4.15 29.02 -3.94
CA SER A 138 3.10 28.59 -3.02
C SER A 138 3.01 29.54 -1.82
N VAL A 139 1.81 29.74 -1.28
CA VAL A 139 1.56 30.76 -0.26
C VAL A 139 0.98 30.15 1.01
N ALA A 140 1.49 30.58 2.17
CA ALA A 140 0.83 30.42 3.45
C ALA A 140 0.50 31.80 4.05
N VAL A 141 -0.59 31.90 4.80
CA VAL A 141 -1.00 33.16 5.44
C VAL A 141 -1.15 32.97 6.94
N ASP A 142 -0.40 33.75 7.71
CA ASP A 142 -0.47 33.85 9.17
C ASP A 142 -1.26 35.10 9.57
N PHE A 143 -2.50 34.87 10.02
CA PHE A 143 -3.45 35.91 10.42
C PHE A 143 -3.22 36.44 11.85
N GLY A 144 -2.24 35.90 12.59
CA GLY A 144 -1.82 36.43 13.89
C GLY A 144 -2.86 36.27 15.00
N ILE A 145 -3.29 37.37 15.60
CA ILE A 145 -4.27 37.41 16.72
C ILE A 145 -5.58 38.08 16.26
N ASN A 146 -5.62 38.60 15.03
CA ASN A 146 -6.79 39.31 14.53
C ASN A 146 -7.92 38.33 14.24
N ASN A 147 -8.90 38.29 15.15
CA ASN A 147 -9.97 37.31 15.13
C ASN A 147 -10.94 37.43 13.95
N THR A 148 -10.96 38.58 13.26
CA THR A 148 -11.87 38.83 12.12
C THR A 148 -11.60 37.90 10.93
N TRP A 149 -10.41 37.33 10.85
CA TRP A 149 -10.02 36.42 9.77
C TRP A 149 -10.42 34.96 10.00
N TYR A 150 -10.79 34.57 11.22
CA TYR A 150 -11.09 33.16 11.54
C TYR A 150 -12.55 32.81 11.25
N GLN A 151 -12.90 32.81 9.97
CA GLN A 151 -14.23 32.54 9.46
C GLN A 151 -14.16 31.68 8.20
N GLU A 152 -15.26 30.96 7.90
CA GLU A 152 -15.30 30.04 6.75
C GLU A 152 -15.04 30.74 5.41
N LEU A 153 -15.41 32.02 5.29
CA LEU A 153 -15.13 32.83 4.11
C LEU A 153 -13.62 32.94 3.83
N THR A 154 -12.80 33.18 4.86
CA THR A 154 -11.34 33.22 4.73
C THR A 154 -10.79 31.88 4.27
N TYR A 155 -11.25 30.78 4.87
CA TYR A 155 -10.83 29.43 4.47
C TYR A 155 -11.20 29.12 3.01
N ASN A 156 -12.36 29.57 2.55
CA ASN A 156 -12.80 29.39 1.17
C ASN A 156 -11.94 30.19 0.18
N ILE A 157 -11.56 31.43 0.53
CA ILE A 157 -10.62 32.22 -0.28
C ILE A 157 -9.29 31.47 -0.40
N LEU A 158 -8.74 31.01 0.73
CA LEU A 158 -7.48 30.27 0.75
C LEU A 158 -7.53 28.98 -0.08
N ARG A 159 -8.60 28.18 0.07
CA ARG A 159 -8.84 26.96 -0.72
C ARG A 159 -8.88 27.23 -2.22
N ARG A 160 -9.58 28.30 -2.63
CA ARG A 160 -9.69 28.68 -4.05
C ARG A 160 -8.33 29.03 -4.66
N HIS A 161 -7.42 29.56 -3.86
CA HIS A 161 -6.05 29.90 -4.28
C HIS A 161 -5.01 28.83 -3.90
N ASN A 162 -5.44 27.63 -3.48
CA ASN A 162 -4.57 26.55 -2.95
C ASN A 162 -3.50 27.06 -1.97
N SER A 163 -3.88 27.99 -1.09
CA SER A 163 -2.99 28.66 -0.14
C SER A 163 -3.21 28.12 1.26
N SER A 164 -2.12 27.87 1.99
CA SER A 164 -2.21 27.25 3.32
C SER A 164 -2.54 28.29 4.38
N PHE A 165 -3.57 28.01 5.16
CA PHE A 165 -3.85 28.73 6.38
C PHE A 165 -2.79 28.34 7.43
N ALA A 166 -1.98 29.29 7.88
CA ALA A 166 -0.87 29.00 8.80
C ALA A 166 -1.40 28.69 10.21
N TRP A 167 -1.01 27.54 10.74
CA TRP A 167 -1.37 27.11 12.08
C TRP A 167 -0.39 27.67 13.10
N SER A 168 -0.86 28.16 14.24
CA SER A 168 0.02 28.62 15.31
C SER A 168 -0.59 28.41 16.69
N HIS A 169 0.25 28.39 17.73
CA HIS A 169 -0.23 28.25 19.11
C HIS A 169 -1.02 29.47 19.59
N SER A 170 -0.58 30.68 19.21
CA SER A 170 -1.29 31.93 19.50
C SER A 170 -2.64 32.00 18.79
N GLY A 171 -2.71 31.52 17.55
CA GLY A 171 -3.93 31.48 16.76
C GLY A 171 -4.93 30.43 17.21
N TYR A 172 -4.48 29.26 17.68
CA TYR A 172 -5.34 28.12 18.07
C TYR A 172 -6.45 28.46 19.09
N ARG A 173 -6.28 29.53 19.88
CA ARG A 173 -7.32 30.01 20.81
C ARG A 173 -8.56 30.59 20.10
N HIS A 174 -8.45 30.90 18.82
CA HIS A 174 -9.47 31.61 18.05
C HIS A 174 -10.09 30.77 16.94
N TYR A 175 -9.54 29.59 16.62
CA TYR A 175 -10.05 28.73 15.55
C TYR A 175 -9.63 27.26 15.70
N TYR A 176 -10.39 26.36 15.05
CA TYR A 176 -9.97 24.97 14.85
C TYR A 176 -9.15 24.84 13.56
N PRO A 177 -7.90 24.33 13.59
CA PRO A 177 -7.02 24.32 12.42
C PRO A 177 -7.64 23.64 11.19
N ALA A 178 -7.85 24.45 10.15
CA ALA A 178 -8.42 24.04 8.88
C ALA A 178 -7.30 23.76 7.86
N VAL A 179 -7.50 22.72 7.04
CA VAL A 179 -6.68 22.46 5.86
C VAL A 179 -7.27 23.23 4.68
N THR A 180 -6.48 24.10 4.08
CA THR A 180 -6.91 24.97 2.96
C THR A 180 -6.04 24.85 1.71
N SER A 181 -5.06 23.95 1.72
CA SER A 181 -4.24 23.62 0.55
C SER A 181 -3.76 22.17 0.61
N ASN A 182 -2.99 21.75 -0.39
CA ASN A 182 -2.28 20.47 -0.42
C ASN A 182 -1.06 20.41 0.52
N PHE A 183 -0.85 21.37 1.41
CA PHE A 183 0.22 21.33 2.41
C PHE A 183 -0.19 22.03 3.71
N ILE A 184 0.43 21.62 4.83
CA ILE A 184 0.22 22.26 6.14
C ILE A 184 1.41 23.16 6.46
N PHE A 185 1.14 24.39 6.86
CA PHE A 185 2.14 25.28 7.45
C PHE A 185 1.87 25.46 8.94
N LEU A 186 2.77 24.97 9.80
CA LEU A 186 2.68 25.08 11.25
C LEU A 186 3.83 25.96 11.78
N ASN A 187 3.46 27.13 12.33
CA ASN A 187 4.37 28.09 12.94
C ASN A 187 4.34 27.98 14.48
N LEU A 188 5.42 27.45 15.06
CA LEU A 188 5.61 27.31 16.51
C LEU A 188 6.75 28.20 17.04
N ASP A 189 7.26 29.14 16.25
CA ASP A 189 8.38 30.02 16.63
C ASP A 189 8.06 30.88 17.88
N ASN A 190 6.80 31.26 18.06
CA ASN A 190 6.38 32.10 19.19
C ASN A 190 5.94 31.32 20.44
N ALA A 191 6.11 29.99 20.47
CA ALA A 191 5.61 29.16 21.56
C ALA A 191 6.73 28.37 22.24
N SER A 192 6.68 28.28 23.57
CA SER A 192 7.44 27.26 24.29
C SER A 192 6.85 25.89 23.97
N ILE A 193 7.61 25.06 23.26
CA ILE A 193 7.19 23.73 22.86
C ILE A 193 7.77 22.69 23.83
N ASN A 194 6.89 21.91 24.46
CA ASN A 194 7.26 20.74 25.25
C ASN A 194 6.70 19.48 24.58
N ASN A 195 7.06 18.29 25.07
CA ASN A 195 6.62 17.01 24.48
C ASN A 195 5.10 16.93 24.29
N ASP A 196 4.31 17.31 25.29
CA ASP A 196 2.86 17.22 25.22
C ASP A 196 2.28 18.14 24.14
N ARG A 197 2.74 19.40 24.07
CA ARG A 197 2.29 20.36 23.05
C ARG A 197 2.73 19.94 21.65
N ALA A 198 3.96 19.46 21.53
CA ALA A 198 4.49 18.92 20.28
C ALA A 198 3.66 17.74 19.78
N MET A 199 3.37 16.77 20.64
CA MET A 199 2.56 15.60 20.32
C MET A 199 1.14 15.98 19.89
N ARG A 200 0.51 16.97 20.53
CA ARG A 200 -0.82 17.46 20.11
C ARG A 200 -0.81 17.97 18.68
N TRP A 201 0.16 18.80 18.32
CA TRP A 201 0.27 19.33 16.96
C TRP A 201 0.59 18.24 15.93
N ILE A 202 1.52 17.33 16.24
CA ILE A 202 1.87 16.22 15.34
C ILE A 202 0.66 15.30 15.15
N ASN A 203 -0.07 14.98 16.21
CA ASN A 203 -1.28 14.16 16.13
C ASN A 203 -2.37 14.86 15.33
N LEU A 204 -2.54 16.17 15.48
CA LEU A 204 -3.49 16.95 14.68
C LEU A 204 -3.12 16.95 13.19
N ILE A 205 -1.84 17.13 12.86
CA ILE A 205 -1.35 17.03 11.48
C ILE A 205 -1.67 15.64 10.89
N LYS A 206 -1.33 14.56 11.62
CA LYS A 206 -1.63 13.18 11.21
C LYS A 206 -3.12 12.88 11.12
N GLN A 207 -3.93 13.47 11.98
CA GLN A 207 -5.39 13.37 11.93
C GLN A 207 -5.92 14.06 10.67
N LYS A 208 -5.46 15.28 10.37
CA LYS A 208 -5.89 16.03 9.20
C LYS A 208 -5.47 15.38 7.88
N GLU A 209 -4.28 14.78 7.82
CA GLU A 209 -3.83 13.96 6.69
C GLU A 209 -4.81 12.80 6.42
N LYS A 210 -5.27 12.11 7.47
CA LYS A 210 -6.28 11.05 7.35
C LYS A 210 -7.64 11.57 6.91
N GLU A 211 -8.10 12.70 7.45
CA GLU A 211 -9.40 13.32 7.12
C GLU A 211 -9.49 13.75 5.64
N THR A 212 -8.39 14.24 5.06
CA THR A 212 -8.33 14.60 3.63
C THR A 212 -8.29 13.39 2.69
N GLY A 213 -7.98 12.20 3.20
CA GLY A 213 -7.96 10.95 2.44
C GLY A 213 -9.35 10.31 2.22
N TYR A 214 -10.43 10.91 2.73
CA TYR A 214 -11.80 10.39 2.56
C TYR A 214 -12.41 10.80 1.21
N PRO A 215 -13.29 9.96 0.60
CA PRO A 215 -13.87 10.19 -0.73
C PRO A 215 -14.66 11.50 -0.90
N LYS A 216 -15.01 12.18 0.20
CA LYS A 216 -15.77 13.44 0.17
C LYS A 216 -14.87 14.67 -0.09
N TYR A 217 -13.55 14.54 0.01
CA TYR A 217 -12.58 15.65 -0.02
C TYR A 217 -11.44 15.45 -1.03
N VAL A 218 -11.72 14.77 -2.15
CA VAL A 218 -10.78 14.27 -3.19
C VAL A 218 -9.77 15.32 -3.71
N HIS A 219 -10.02 16.63 -3.52
CA HIS A 219 -9.15 17.70 -4.00
C HIS A 219 -8.04 18.16 -3.02
N ASN A 220 -7.94 17.59 -1.80
CA ASN A 220 -7.06 18.12 -0.73
C ASN A 220 -6.06 17.09 -0.16
N VAL A 221 -5.49 16.20 -0.97
CA VAL A 221 -4.40 15.32 -0.48
C VAL A 221 -3.23 16.19 0.01
N ILE A 222 -2.76 15.95 1.23
CA ILE A 222 -1.68 16.73 1.84
C ILE A 222 -0.33 16.11 1.48
N ASP A 223 0.42 16.79 0.62
CA ASP A 223 1.70 16.34 0.07
C ASP A 223 2.83 16.45 1.12
N TYR A 224 2.88 17.58 1.83
CA TYR A 224 3.90 17.87 2.83
C TYR A 224 3.42 18.77 3.97
N SER A 225 4.13 18.72 5.09
CA SER A 225 3.95 19.61 6.24
C SER A 225 5.24 20.37 6.53
N ILE A 226 5.11 21.66 6.76
CA ILE A 226 6.19 22.57 7.16
C ILE A 226 5.99 22.89 8.65
N ILE A 227 7.03 22.70 9.46
CA ILE A 227 7.00 22.98 10.90
C ILE A 227 8.18 23.90 11.23
N VAL A 228 7.84 25.13 11.61
CA VAL A 228 8.80 26.19 11.96
C VAL A 228 8.91 26.28 13.48
N LEU A 229 10.15 26.24 13.99
CA LEU A 229 10.46 26.23 15.42
C LEU A 229 11.51 27.29 15.76
N ARG A 230 11.57 27.70 17.02
CA ARG A 230 12.46 28.78 17.45
C ARG A 230 13.95 28.43 17.45
N ASN A 231 14.28 27.19 17.82
CA ASN A 231 15.65 26.79 18.08
C ASN A 231 15.92 25.32 17.72
N PRO A 232 17.19 24.93 17.52
CA PRO A 232 17.59 23.56 17.16
C PRO A 232 17.11 22.51 18.16
N SER A 233 17.09 22.78 19.47
CA SER A 233 16.61 21.82 20.48
C SER A 233 15.15 21.45 20.26
N SER A 234 14.32 22.44 19.91
CA SER A 234 12.91 22.24 19.57
C SER A 234 12.75 21.49 18.24
N VAL A 235 13.61 21.77 17.25
CA VAL A 235 13.66 21.00 15.98
C VAL A 235 13.94 19.54 16.24
N HIS A 236 14.97 19.22 17.04
CA HIS A 236 15.29 17.84 17.41
C HIS A 236 14.15 17.18 18.19
N LEU A 237 13.48 17.91 19.09
CA LEU A 237 12.30 17.39 19.80
C LEU A 237 11.22 16.94 18.81
N ILE A 238 10.84 17.82 17.89
CA ILE A 238 9.81 17.53 16.89
C ILE A 238 10.26 16.44 15.93
N GLN A 239 11.50 16.48 15.45
CA GLN A 239 12.06 15.42 14.61
C GLN A 239 12.08 14.08 15.34
N ASN A 240 12.39 14.01 16.63
CA ASN A 240 12.32 12.78 17.43
C ASN A 240 10.87 12.32 17.67
N LEU A 241 9.87 13.19 17.58
CA LEU A 241 8.47 12.76 17.72
C LEU A 241 7.86 12.33 16.38
N ILE A 242 8.34 12.90 15.27
CA ILE A 242 7.96 12.52 13.92
C ILE A 242 8.74 11.28 13.45
N PHE A 243 10.02 11.24 13.78
CA PHE A 243 11.03 10.23 13.44
C PHE A 243 11.78 9.79 14.72
N PRO A 244 11.11 9.11 15.67
CA PRO A 244 11.74 8.69 16.92
C PRO A 244 12.99 7.86 16.69
N LYS A 245 14.13 8.41 17.13
CA LYS A 245 15.35 7.64 17.30
C LYS A 245 15.12 6.60 18.42
N PRO A 246 15.65 5.39 18.31
CA PRO A 246 15.57 4.41 19.38
C PRO A 246 16.32 4.94 20.61
N LYS A 247 15.71 4.91 21.80
CA LYS A 247 16.39 5.33 23.05
C LYS A 247 16.87 4.12 23.84
N SER A 248 18.15 4.14 24.22
CA SER A 248 18.74 3.33 25.28
C SER A 248 18.37 3.91 26.66
N VAL A 249 18.15 3.06 27.67
CA VAL A 249 17.65 3.48 29.01
C VAL A 249 18.74 3.34 30.08
N ASN A 250 19.03 4.44 30.78
CA ASN A 250 19.54 4.40 32.16
C ASN A 250 18.79 5.43 33.05
N SER A 251 18.57 5.00 34.30
CA SER A 251 17.70 5.52 35.39
C SER A 251 18.09 6.88 35.99
N SER A 252 17.19 7.70 36.57
CA SER A 252 16.61 7.47 37.91
C SER A 252 15.60 8.55 38.40
N LYS A 253 14.54 8.08 39.10
CA LYS A 253 13.69 8.58 40.25
C LYS A 253 13.23 10.07 40.27
N ASP A 254 11.99 10.46 40.59
CA ASP A 254 10.91 9.88 41.40
C ASP A 254 9.55 10.58 41.10
N SER A 255 8.44 9.98 41.56
CA SER A 255 7.02 10.44 41.59
C SER A 255 6.08 10.18 40.38
N GLN A 256 5.25 9.14 40.57
CA GLN A 256 3.87 8.92 40.09
C GLN A 256 3.45 9.45 38.71
N LYS A 257 3.78 8.67 37.67
CA LYS A 257 2.97 8.44 36.46
C LYS A 257 3.04 6.94 36.14
N PRO A 258 1.98 6.32 35.56
CA PRO A 258 2.02 4.89 35.28
C PRO A 258 3.21 4.61 34.35
N SER A 259 4.01 3.63 34.74
CA SER A 259 5.21 3.15 34.03
C SER A 259 4.95 2.96 32.53
N PRO A 260 5.94 3.25 31.65
CA PRO A 260 5.82 2.98 30.23
C PRO A 260 5.67 1.48 30.03
N THR A 261 4.49 1.02 29.63
CA THR A 261 4.26 -0.38 29.27
C THR A 261 5.16 -0.72 28.10
N THR A 262 6.19 -1.52 28.36
CA THR A 262 6.83 -2.40 27.36
C THR A 262 5.71 -2.97 26.50
N GLN A 263 5.63 -2.61 25.22
CA GLN A 263 4.69 -3.25 24.30
C GLN A 263 5.19 -4.67 24.06
N ILE A 264 4.82 -5.57 24.95
CA ILE A 264 5.10 -7.00 24.83
C ILE A 264 4.30 -7.47 23.62
N TRP A 265 5.00 -8.04 22.63
CA TRP A 265 4.37 -8.77 21.53
C TRP A 265 4.35 -10.26 21.91
N PRO A 266 3.29 -10.77 22.54
CA PRO A 266 3.18 -12.18 22.83
C PRO A 266 3.06 -13.00 21.53
N GLY A 267 3.87 -14.05 21.41
CA GLY A 267 3.76 -15.01 20.32
C GLY A 267 4.43 -14.58 19.02
N LYS A 268 3.87 -15.04 17.89
CA LYS A 268 4.48 -14.92 16.57
C LYS A 268 4.33 -13.52 15.98
N ILE A 269 5.30 -13.12 15.16
CA ILE A 269 5.23 -11.91 14.35
C ILE A 269 5.09 -12.36 12.89
N ILE A 270 3.89 -12.21 12.34
CA ILE A 270 3.55 -12.62 10.98
C ILE A 270 3.38 -11.39 10.11
N LEU A 271 4.07 -11.39 8.97
CA LEU A 271 3.93 -10.40 7.92
C LEU A 271 3.19 -11.02 6.75
N HIS A 272 2.22 -10.29 6.20
CA HIS A 272 1.70 -10.55 4.85
C HIS A 272 2.22 -9.45 3.94
N ILE A 273 2.93 -9.83 2.88
CA ILE A 273 3.49 -8.93 1.87
C ILE A 273 2.72 -9.14 0.58
N ASP A 274 2.23 -8.05 -0.01
CA ASP A 274 1.43 -8.08 -1.23
C ASP A 274 1.92 -7.00 -2.20
N MET A 275 2.36 -7.41 -3.38
CA MET A 275 2.90 -6.52 -4.40
C MET A 275 1.78 -5.70 -5.03
N ASN A 276 1.95 -4.38 -5.06
CA ASN A 276 0.88 -3.49 -5.50
C ASN A 276 0.74 -3.49 -7.02
N ALA A 277 -0.44 -3.91 -7.51
CA ALA A 277 -0.75 -3.96 -8.95
C ALA A 277 0.32 -4.72 -9.75
N PHE A 278 0.69 -5.92 -9.28
CA PHE A 278 1.89 -6.65 -9.72
C PHE A 278 2.08 -6.75 -11.24
N PHE A 279 1.10 -7.26 -12.00
CA PHE A 279 1.29 -7.38 -13.46
C PHE A 279 1.45 -6.01 -14.16
N PRO A 280 0.58 -4.99 -13.92
CA PRO A 280 0.83 -3.63 -14.37
C PRO A 280 2.22 -3.11 -13.99
N ALA A 281 2.64 -3.29 -12.73
CA ALA A 281 3.95 -2.85 -12.28
C ALA A 281 5.10 -3.56 -13.03
N CYS A 282 4.98 -4.86 -13.32
CA CYS A 282 5.91 -5.58 -14.19
C CYS A 282 5.94 -4.99 -15.61
N GLU A 283 4.79 -4.64 -16.18
CA GLU A 283 4.76 -3.98 -17.49
C GLU A 283 5.40 -2.58 -17.44
N GLU A 284 5.25 -1.82 -16.36
CA GLU A 284 5.93 -0.53 -16.16
C GLU A 284 7.45 -0.66 -15.99
N LEU A 285 7.94 -1.80 -15.48
CA LEU A 285 9.38 -2.11 -15.46
C LEU A 285 9.91 -2.32 -16.87
N ARG A 286 9.15 -3.05 -17.70
CA ARG A 286 9.50 -3.37 -19.09
C ARG A 286 9.37 -2.16 -20.01
N ASP A 287 8.36 -1.34 -19.79
CA ASP A 287 8.00 -0.17 -20.58
C ASP A 287 7.70 1.02 -19.64
N PRO A 288 8.73 1.80 -19.26
CA PRO A 288 8.57 2.93 -18.35
C PRO A 288 7.61 4.02 -18.85
N SER A 289 7.28 4.03 -20.15
CA SER A 289 6.33 4.99 -20.73
C SER A 289 4.88 4.77 -20.27
N LEU A 290 4.60 3.62 -19.63
CA LEU A 290 3.29 3.29 -19.05
C LEU A 290 3.04 3.95 -17.70
N LYS A 291 4.08 4.41 -17.00
CA LYS A 291 3.94 5.05 -15.69
C LYS A 291 3.05 6.29 -15.77
N GLY A 292 2.07 6.37 -14.88
CA GLY A 292 1.09 7.45 -14.85
C GLY A 292 0.01 7.36 -15.95
N LYS A 293 -0.04 6.27 -16.73
CA LYS A 293 -1.09 6.02 -17.74
C LYS A 293 -1.99 4.86 -17.32
N ALA A 294 -3.27 4.97 -17.64
CA ALA A 294 -4.22 3.90 -17.43
C ALA A 294 -3.92 2.71 -18.35
N HIS A 295 -3.50 1.59 -17.76
CA HIS A 295 -3.22 0.36 -18.49
C HIS A 295 -3.65 -0.89 -17.72
N ALA A 296 -3.85 -1.98 -18.44
CA ALA A 296 -4.29 -3.25 -17.89
C ALA A 296 -3.61 -4.45 -18.57
N VAL A 297 -3.28 -5.44 -17.75
CA VAL A 297 -2.86 -6.76 -18.22
C VAL A 297 -4.10 -7.62 -18.40
N ILE A 298 -4.20 -8.27 -19.55
CA ILE A 298 -5.43 -8.91 -20.00
C ILE A 298 -5.23 -10.39 -20.35
N MET A 299 -6.30 -11.15 -20.14
CA MET A 299 -6.41 -12.55 -20.54
C MET A 299 -7.41 -12.63 -21.68
N THR A 300 -6.92 -12.92 -22.88
CA THR A 300 -7.72 -13.10 -24.09
C THR A 300 -7.23 -14.32 -24.86
N PRO A 301 -8.12 -15.06 -25.53
CA PRO A 301 -7.72 -16.05 -26.53
C PRO A 301 -7.21 -15.41 -27.84
N GLU A 302 -7.46 -14.11 -28.05
CA GLU A 302 -7.03 -13.36 -29.23
C GLU A 302 -5.53 -13.05 -29.13
N ARG A 303 -4.75 -13.44 -30.14
CA ARG A 303 -3.28 -13.27 -30.15
C ARG A 303 -2.82 -11.96 -30.78
N GLU A 304 -3.68 -11.31 -31.56
CA GLU A 304 -3.38 -10.04 -32.24
C GLU A 304 -3.91 -8.85 -31.44
N THR A 305 -3.01 -7.91 -31.09
CA THR A 305 -3.28 -6.80 -30.20
C THR A 305 -4.24 -5.75 -30.77
N SER A 306 -4.35 -5.62 -32.08
CA SER A 306 -5.20 -4.65 -32.78
C SER A 306 -6.70 -5.01 -32.75
N LEU A 307 -7.04 -6.27 -32.47
CA LEU A 307 -8.42 -6.79 -32.54
C LEU A 307 -8.96 -7.27 -31.19
N ILE A 308 -8.28 -6.93 -30.09
CA ILE A 308 -8.66 -7.43 -28.77
C ILE A 308 -10.01 -6.84 -28.35
N THR A 309 -11.04 -7.67 -28.45
CA THR A 309 -12.43 -7.32 -28.11
C THR A 309 -13.01 -8.23 -27.04
N ARG A 310 -12.42 -9.41 -26.81
CA ARG A 310 -12.92 -10.43 -25.88
C ARG A 310 -11.90 -10.79 -24.81
N GLY A 311 -12.39 -11.24 -23.66
CA GLY A 311 -11.56 -11.66 -22.52
C GLY A 311 -11.87 -10.90 -21.24
N ALA A 312 -10.92 -10.95 -20.30
CA ALA A 312 -11.02 -10.29 -19.01
C ALA A 312 -9.73 -9.59 -18.59
N VAL A 313 -9.86 -8.57 -17.75
CA VAL A 313 -8.74 -7.91 -17.08
C VAL A 313 -8.17 -8.86 -16.03
N ALA A 314 -6.90 -9.23 -16.16
CA ALA A 314 -6.19 -9.98 -15.13
C ALA A 314 -5.83 -9.06 -13.95
N SER A 315 -5.20 -7.93 -14.26
CA SER A 315 -4.85 -6.89 -13.30
C SER A 315 -4.74 -5.54 -14.02
N CYS A 316 -4.88 -4.44 -13.29
CA CYS A 316 -4.88 -3.09 -13.86
C CYS A 316 -4.17 -2.09 -12.96
N SER A 317 -3.59 -1.07 -13.60
CA SER A 317 -2.84 0.00 -12.93
C SER A 317 -3.74 0.82 -12.02
N TYR A 318 -3.16 1.54 -11.06
CA TYR A 318 -3.95 2.40 -10.16
C TYR A 318 -4.65 3.52 -10.93
N GLU A 319 -4.07 4.01 -12.01
CA GLU A 319 -4.68 4.99 -12.92
C GLU A 319 -5.93 4.42 -13.59
N ALA A 320 -5.89 3.16 -14.06
CA ALA A 320 -7.06 2.49 -14.62
C ALA A 320 -8.16 2.27 -13.57
N ARG A 321 -7.80 1.96 -12.32
CA ARG A 321 -8.75 1.81 -11.20
C ARG A 321 -9.54 3.08 -10.91
N LYS A 322 -8.96 4.28 -11.15
CA LYS A 322 -9.67 5.56 -11.00
C LYS A 322 -10.88 5.69 -11.93
N PHE A 323 -10.86 5.00 -13.08
CA PHE A 323 -11.98 4.91 -14.01
C PHE A 323 -12.95 3.77 -13.67
N GLY A 324 -12.73 3.04 -12.58
CA GLY A 324 -13.55 1.90 -12.16
C GLY A 324 -13.16 0.57 -12.79
N VAL A 325 -12.08 0.51 -13.59
CA VAL A 325 -11.54 -0.76 -14.11
C VAL A 325 -11.03 -1.62 -12.94
N ARG A 326 -11.33 -2.92 -12.96
CA ARG A 326 -10.92 -3.87 -11.91
C ARG A 326 -10.58 -5.23 -12.47
N SER A 327 -9.82 -6.02 -11.71
CA SER A 327 -9.56 -7.43 -12.03
C SER A 327 -10.86 -8.22 -12.20
N ALA A 328 -10.83 -9.24 -13.07
CA ALA A 328 -11.97 -10.05 -13.49
C ALA A 328 -13.11 -9.30 -14.21
N MET A 329 -12.94 -8.02 -14.54
CA MET A 329 -13.86 -7.27 -15.41
C MET A 329 -13.72 -7.71 -16.87
N SER A 330 -14.81 -7.75 -17.64
CA SER A 330 -14.74 -8.00 -19.08
C SER A 330 -14.03 -6.87 -19.80
N LEU A 331 -13.29 -7.17 -20.88
CA LEU A 331 -12.54 -6.14 -21.63
C LEU A 331 -13.45 -5.10 -22.27
N SER A 332 -14.61 -5.53 -22.78
CA SER A 332 -15.62 -4.61 -23.31
C SER A 332 -16.04 -3.58 -22.26
N LYS A 333 -16.36 -4.01 -21.02
CA LYS A 333 -16.73 -3.08 -19.95
C LYS A 333 -15.55 -2.21 -19.50
N ALA A 334 -14.35 -2.76 -19.45
CA ALA A 334 -13.15 -2.00 -19.11
C ALA A 334 -12.86 -0.88 -20.14
N LYS A 335 -13.03 -1.16 -21.43
CA LYS A 335 -12.91 -0.19 -22.53
C LYS A 335 -14.04 0.83 -22.55
N GLU A 336 -15.26 0.44 -22.18
CA GLU A 336 -16.37 1.39 -22.00
C GLU A 336 -16.06 2.40 -20.88
N LEU A 337 -15.54 1.92 -19.74
CA LEU A 337 -15.16 2.77 -18.61
C LEU A 337 -13.90 3.62 -18.87
N CYS A 338 -12.97 3.10 -19.66
CA CYS A 338 -11.73 3.79 -20.01
C CYS A 338 -11.40 3.54 -21.50
N PRO A 339 -11.90 4.38 -22.41
CA PRO A 339 -11.69 4.18 -23.85
C PRO A 339 -10.22 4.13 -24.27
N ASN A 340 -9.41 4.98 -23.62
CA ASN A 340 -7.96 5.09 -23.84
C ASN A 340 -7.13 4.06 -23.04
N LEU A 341 -7.75 3.04 -22.44
CA LEU A 341 -7.06 2.01 -21.67
C LEU A 341 -6.04 1.27 -22.54
N ILE A 342 -4.77 1.30 -22.14
CA ILE A 342 -3.70 0.57 -22.82
C ILE A 342 -3.78 -0.89 -22.38
N LEU A 343 -3.82 -1.82 -23.34
CA LEU A 343 -3.94 -3.25 -23.07
C LEU A 343 -2.59 -3.94 -23.30
N LYS A 344 -2.15 -4.75 -22.34
CA LYS A 344 -0.94 -5.58 -22.44
C LYS A 344 -1.33 -7.06 -22.26
N PRO A 345 -0.93 -7.96 -23.16
CA PRO A 345 -1.22 -9.39 -23.00
C PRO A 345 -0.48 -9.95 -21.78
N VAL A 346 -1.03 -11.00 -21.16
CA VAL A 346 -0.39 -11.70 -20.03
C VAL A 346 0.91 -12.38 -20.48
N ASP A 347 1.99 -12.14 -19.74
CA ASP A 347 3.29 -12.79 -19.92
C ASP A 347 3.68 -13.53 -18.63
N LYS A 348 3.23 -14.79 -18.51
CA LYS A 348 3.37 -15.56 -17.28
C LYS A 348 4.83 -15.83 -16.91
N ASP A 349 5.69 -16.11 -17.89
CA ASP A 349 7.07 -16.49 -17.62
C ASP A 349 7.87 -15.30 -17.09
N TYR A 350 7.64 -14.11 -17.65
CA TYR A 350 8.22 -12.89 -17.11
C TYR A 350 7.70 -12.55 -15.72
N TYR A 351 6.38 -12.62 -15.49
CA TYR A 351 5.85 -12.31 -14.15
C TYR A 351 6.36 -13.31 -13.11
N ASN A 352 6.55 -14.58 -13.48
CA ASN A 352 7.13 -15.60 -12.60
C ASN A 352 8.60 -15.31 -12.30
N SER A 353 9.39 -14.83 -13.25
CA SER A 353 10.80 -14.51 -13.01
C SER A 353 10.96 -13.34 -12.04
N VAL A 354 10.12 -12.29 -12.18
CA VAL A 354 10.06 -11.16 -11.24
C VAL A 354 9.58 -11.62 -9.87
N SER A 355 8.55 -12.47 -9.80
CA SER A 355 8.07 -13.05 -8.55
C SER A 355 9.16 -13.83 -7.83
N GLN A 356 9.90 -14.69 -8.53
CA GLN A 356 11.00 -15.47 -7.94
C GLN A 356 12.11 -14.57 -7.38
N GLN A 357 12.38 -13.43 -8.01
CA GLN A 357 13.32 -12.45 -7.46
C GLN A 357 12.82 -11.87 -6.13
N VAL A 358 11.54 -11.46 -6.07
CA VAL A 358 10.92 -10.96 -4.83
C VAL A 358 10.89 -12.03 -3.74
N MET A 359 10.47 -13.25 -4.07
CA MET A 359 10.36 -14.35 -3.09
C MET A 359 11.72 -14.74 -2.51
N ARG A 360 12.77 -14.82 -3.34
CA ARG A 360 14.15 -15.05 -2.86
C ARG A 360 14.62 -13.97 -1.89
N LEU A 361 14.32 -12.70 -2.20
CA LEU A 361 14.62 -11.60 -1.27
C LEU A 361 13.85 -11.75 0.05
N LEU A 362 12.57 -12.11 0.00
CA LEU A 362 11.74 -12.30 1.20
C LEU A 362 12.21 -13.48 2.08
N GLU A 363 12.77 -14.55 1.48
CA GLU A 363 13.36 -15.67 2.21
C GLU A 363 14.48 -15.23 3.16
N GLU A 364 15.25 -14.18 2.81
CA GLU A 364 16.32 -13.65 3.66
C GLU A 364 15.78 -13.03 4.97
N TYR A 365 14.55 -12.53 4.94
CA TYR A 365 13.85 -11.91 6.07
C TYR A 365 12.97 -12.88 6.86
N ALA A 366 12.81 -14.12 6.38
CA ALA A 366 11.85 -15.07 6.92
C ALA A 366 12.54 -16.16 7.77
N ASP A 367 11.91 -16.53 8.88
CA ASP A 367 12.12 -17.83 9.52
C ASP A 367 11.41 -18.94 8.73
N SER A 368 10.24 -18.59 8.18
CA SER A 368 9.47 -19.44 7.27
C SER A 368 8.69 -18.55 6.31
N LEU A 369 8.65 -18.94 5.03
CA LEU A 369 7.95 -18.23 3.98
C LEU A 369 6.89 -19.14 3.35
N GLU A 370 5.66 -18.65 3.24
CA GLU A 370 4.53 -19.28 2.55
C GLU A 370 4.11 -18.41 1.38
N GLN A 371 4.50 -18.78 0.17
CA GLN A 371 4.05 -18.10 -1.05
C GLN A 371 2.60 -18.51 -1.38
N THR A 372 1.66 -17.57 -1.27
CA THR A 372 0.23 -17.82 -1.51
C THR A 372 -0.19 -17.57 -2.96
N SER A 373 0.47 -16.63 -3.63
CA SER A 373 0.33 -16.39 -5.07
C SER A 373 1.67 -15.93 -5.68
N ILE A 374 1.65 -15.57 -6.95
CA ILE A 374 2.78 -14.94 -7.64
C ILE A 374 3.19 -13.60 -7.02
N ASP A 375 2.28 -12.88 -6.36
CA ASP A 375 2.46 -11.52 -5.87
C ASP A 375 2.25 -11.34 -4.36
N GLU A 376 1.94 -12.41 -3.63
CA GLU A 376 1.75 -12.38 -2.18
C GLU A 376 2.44 -13.56 -1.46
N ALA A 377 2.93 -13.26 -0.26
CA ALA A 377 3.48 -14.24 0.66
C ALA A 377 3.20 -13.87 2.12
N TYR A 378 3.07 -14.89 2.95
CA TYR A 378 3.23 -14.76 4.39
C TYR A 378 4.67 -15.09 4.78
N ILE A 379 5.21 -14.35 5.75
CA ILE A 379 6.44 -14.73 6.42
C ILE A 379 6.23 -14.73 7.94
N ASP A 380 6.74 -15.76 8.60
CA ASP A 380 7.03 -15.72 10.03
C ASP A 380 8.44 -15.16 10.16
N CYS A 381 8.60 -14.04 10.85
CA CYS A 381 9.90 -13.39 11.06
C CYS A 381 10.19 -13.19 12.55
N THR A 382 9.59 -14.02 13.40
CA THR A 382 9.70 -13.92 14.86
C THR A 382 11.16 -13.99 15.32
N LYS A 383 11.94 -15.00 14.91
CA LYS A 383 13.35 -15.12 15.30
C LYS A 383 14.22 -14.16 14.49
N LYS A 384 13.91 -13.91 13.21
CA LYS A 384 14.64 -12.92 12.40
C LYS A 384 14.63 -11.54 13.05
N ILE A 385 13.48 -11.06 13.49
CA ILE A 385 13.38 -9.78 14.23
C ILE A 385 14.19 -9.82 15.53
N LEU A 386 14.13 -10.92 16.29
CA LEU A 386 14.91 -11.07 17.52
C LEU A 386 16.42 -11.10 17.28
N GLN A 387 16.89 -11.76 16.21
CA GLN A 387 18.30 -11.78 15.81
C GLN A 387 18.77 -10.41 15.33
N TYR A 388 17.93 -9.73 14.54
CA TYR A 388 18.19 -8.39 14.02
C TYR A 388 18.35 -7.37 15.15
N GLN A 389 17.59 -7.53 16.24
CA GLN A 389 17.77 -6.74 17.46
C GLN A 389 19.11 -7.02 18.15
N LYS A 390 19.53 -8.29 18.24
CA LYS A 390 20.81 -8.65 18.87
C LYS A 390 22.03 -8.11 18.12
N GLN A 391 22.04 -8.18 16.79
CA GLN A 391 23.19 -7.76 15.98
C GLN A 391 23.44 -6.25 16.07
N ASN A 392 22.37 -5.45 16.13
CA ASN A 392 22.46 -3.99 16.24
C ASN A 392 22.67 -3.48 17.69
N PHE A 393 22.73 -4.38 18.68
CA PHE A 393 22.97 -4.07 20.11
C PHE A 393 24.41 -4.38 20.57
N SER A 394 25.32 -4.75 19.67
CA SER A 394 26.71 -5.09 19.98
C SER A 394 27.56 -3.83 20.23
N GLY A 395 27.29 -3.10 21.30
CA GLY A 395 28.24 -2.16 21.93
C GLY A 395 29.05 -2.88 23.01
N ASP A 396 30.33 -2.53 23.16
CA ASP A 396 31.34 -3.18 24.02
C ASP A 396 31.10 -3.04 25.56
N ASP A 397 29.87 -3.15 26.08
CA ASP A 397 29.59 -3.09 27.53
C ASP A 397 29.48 -4.50 28.16
N PRO A 398 30.44 -4.91 29.03
CA PRO A 398 30.44 -6.24 29.67
C PRO A 398 29.29 -6.48 30.66
N VAL A 399 28.63 -5.42 31.15
CA VAL A 399 27.56 -5.52 32.15
C VAL A 399 26.23 -5.95 31.52
N GLU A 400 25.96 -5.55 30.27
CA GLU A 400 24.74 -5.95 29.55
C GLU A 400 24.79 -7.39 29.04
N GLN A 401 25.97 -7.89 28.66
CA GLN A 401 26.15 -9.28 28.24
C GLN A 401 25.78 -10.30 29.34
N LYS A 402 25.95 -9.93 30.62
CA LYS A 402 25.60 -10.76 31.77
C LYS A 402 24.10 -10.82 32.04
N LYS A 403 23.33 -9.78 31.66
CA LYS A 403 21.85 -9.79 31.72
C LYS A 403 21.23 -10.65 30.63
N LEU A 404 21.81 -10.68 29.42
CA LEU A 404 21.29 -11.44 28.28
C LEU A 404 21.35 -12.97 28.49
N LYS A 405 22.34 -13.47 29.25
CA LYS A 405 22.47 -14.89 29.62
C LYS A 405 21.37 -15.39 30.56
N ASN A 406 20.79 -14.52 31.39
CA ASN A 406 19.78 -14.90 32.38
C ASN A 406 18.33 -14.90 31.86
N THR A 407 18.07 -14.36 30.65
CA THR A 407 16.72 -14.30 30.06
C THR A 407 16.38 -15.51 29.20
N LEU A 408 17.35 -16.39 28.93
CA LEU A 408 17.20 -17.55 28.04
C LEU A 408 16.77 -18.83 28.78
N ASP A 409 16.67 -18.79 30.10
CA ASP A 409 16.30 -19.93 30.92
C ASP A 409 14.97 -19.64 31.64
N ASN A 410 13.85 -19.86 30.93
CA ASN A 410 12.57 -20.29 31.50
C ASN A 410 11.50 -20.47 30.43
N SER A 411 10.74 -21.55 30.59
CA SER A 411 9.73 -22.19 29.74
C SER A 411 8.46 -21.37 29.38
N SER A 412 8.55 -20.04 29.26
CA SER A 412 7.39 -19.17 29.00
C SER A 412 7.52 -18.40 27.69
N ARG A 413 6.64 -18.68 26.71
CA ARG A 413 6.55 -18.04 25.37
C ARG A 413 6.16 -16.55 25.41
N LYS A 414 6.96 -15.67 26.03
CA LYS A 414 6.79 -14.20 26.01
C LYS A 414 8.06 -13.55 25.48
N TYR A 415 7.99 -12.93 24.30
CA TYR A 415 9.12 -12.20 23.72
C TYR A 415 9.11 -10.76 24.23
N HIS A 416 10.20 -10.31 24.85
CA HIS A 416 10.39 -8.94 25.29
C HIS A 416 11.11 -8.17 24.17
N ILE A 417 10.38 -7.27 23.50
CA ILE A 417 10.91 -6.38 22.46
C ILE A 417 11.24 -5.06 23.17
N GLN A 418 12.53 -4.69 23.27
CA GLN A 418 13.01 -3.43 23.86
C GLN A 418 13.75 -2.54 22.84
N GLU A 419 13.82 -1.25 23.19
CA GLU A 419 14.11 -0.06 22.36
C GLU A 419 15.48 -0.10 21.66
N GLY A 420 15.47 -0.17 20.33
CA GLY A 420 16.66 -0.13 19.49
C GLY A 420 16.32 -0.36 18.02
N TYR A 421 15.47 -1.36 17.77
CA TYR A 421 14.91 -1.68 16.46
C TYR A 421 13.52 -2.30 16.62
N SER A 422 12.53 -1.76 15.90
CA SER A 422 11.12 -2.08 15.99
C SER A 422 10.64 -2.98 14.84
N ILE A 423 9.54 -3.72 15.07
CA ILE A 423 8.81 -4.48 14.03
C ILE A 423 8.53 -3.61 12.79
N ARG A 424 8.30 -2.31 13.00
CA ARG A 424 8.07 -1.33 11.94
C ARG A 424 9.29 -1.12 11.05
N GLU A 425 10.48 -0.93 11.64
CA GLU A 425 11.72 -0.75 10.86
C GLU A 425 12.07 -2.01 10.08
N PHE A 426 11.86 -3.20 10.67
CA PHE A 426 12.04 -4.46 9.95
C PHE A 426 11.14 -4.54 8.71
N ALA A 427 9.86 -4.19 8.84
CA ALA A 427 8.93 -4.16 7.72
C ALA A 427 9.27 -3.06 6.68
N LEU A 428 9.72 -1.88 7.11
CA LEU A 428 10.18 -0.82 6.20
C LEU A 428 11.43 -1.24 5.43
N ASN A 429 12.38 -1.91 6.08
CA ASN A 429 13.57 -2.45 5.42
C ASN A 429 13.20 -3.46 4.33
N ILE A 430 12.20 -4.32 4.55
CA ILE A 430 11.69 -5.22 3.50
C ILE A 430 11.16 -4.41 2.31
N LYS A 431 10.34 -3.37 2.55
CA LYS A 431 9.80 -2.50 1.49
C LYS A 431 10.90 -1.81 0.71
N ASP A 432 11.90 -1.26 1.40
CA ASP A 432 13.03 -0.57 0.78
C ASP A 432 13.91 -1.54 -0.01
N SER A 433 14.18 -2.74 0.52
CA SER A 433 14.91 -3.77 -0.20
C SER A 433 14.17 -4.23 -1.46
N ILE A 434 12.86 -4.43 -1.41
CA ILE A 434 12.07 -4.74 -2.61
C ILE A 434 12.17 -3.59 -3.62
N ARG A 435 12.02 -2.35 -3.16
CA ARG A 435 12.10 -1.16 -4.03
C ARG A 435 13.47 -1.04 -4.70
N VAL A 436 14.55 -1.25 -3.96
CA VAL A 436 15.92 -1.12 -4.49
C VAL A 436 16.30 -2.32 -5.36
N GLN A 437 16.10 -3.54 -4.86
CA GLN A 437 16.61 -4.77 -5.47
C GLN A 437 15.66 -5.35 -6.53
N CYS A 438 14.39 -4.95 -6.55
CA CYS A 438 13.41 -5.38 -7.55
C CYS A 438 12.96 -4.19 -8.42
N ASN A 439 13.91 -3.34 -8.81
CA ASN A 439 13.77 -2.31 -9.86
C ASN A 439 12.63 -1.29 -9.63
N GLY A 440 12.34 -0.94 -8.38
CA GLY A 440 11.34 0.08 -8.02
C GLY A 440 9.94 -0.46 -7.77
N LEU A 441 9.75 -1.79 -7.73
CA LEU A 441 8.48 -2.38 -7.31
C LEU A 441 8.12 -1.94 -5.89
N ILE A 442 6.82 -1.76 -5.65
CA ILE A 442 6.27 -1.39 -4.35
C ILE A 442 5.34 -2.49 -3.85
N CYS A 443 5.30 -2.66 -2.53
CA CYS A 443 4.44 -3.63 -1.87
C CYS A 443 3.71 -2.98 -0.69
N SER A 444 2.61 -3.58 -0.27
CA SER A 444 1.95 -3.24 0.99
C SER A 444 2.13 -4.37 1.97
N ILE A 445 2.47 -4.02 3.22
CA ILE A 445 2.77 -5.00 4.27
C ILE A 445 1.78 -4.83 5.42
N GLY A 446 1.25 -5.96 5.87
CA GLY A 446 0.47 -6.05 7.11
C GLY A 446 1.21 -6.88 8.14
N VAL A 447 1.28 -6.40 9.38
CA VAL A 447 1.93 -7.09 10.49
C VAL A 447 0.91 -7.42 11.58
N ALA A 448 0.82 -8.68 12.00
CA ALA A 448 -0.07 -9.11 13.07
C ALA A 448 0.42 -10.43 13.70
N SER A 449 -0.31 -10.93 14.71
CA SER A 449 0.04 -12.20 15.39
C SER A 449 -0.32 -13.46 14.60
N ASN A 450 -1.12 -13.34 13.54
CA ASN A 450 -1.59 -14.46 12.73
C ASN A 450 -1.78 -14.04 11.26
N LYS A 451 -1.99 -15.04 10.38
CA LYS A 451 -2.07 -14.86 8.92
C LYS A 451 -3.30 -14.03 8.52
N SER A 452 -4.44 -14.31 9.13
CA SER A 452 -5.70 -13.67 8.72
C SER A 452 -5.69 -12.17 8.99
N VAL A 453 -5.24 -11.75 10.18
CA VAL A 453 -5.18 -10.33 10.55
C VAL A 453 -4.08 -9.62 9.77
N SER A 454 -2.92 -10.26 9.53
CA SER A 454 -1.84 -9.65 8.75
C SER A 454 -2.25 -9.41 7.29
N LYS A 455 -3.02 -10.33 6.68
CA LYS A 455 -3.58 -10.13 5.33
C LYS A 455 -4.61 -9.01 5.27
N ILE A 456 -5.53 -8.93 6.24
CA ILE A 456 -6.49 -7.82 6.33
C ILE A 456 -5.74 -6.49 6.47
N ALA A 457 -4.68 -6.47 7.27
CA ALA A 457 -3.85 -5.29 7.52
C ALA A 457 -3.08 -4.83 6.27
N SER A 458 -2.52 -5.74 5.46
CA SER A 458 -1.79 -5.37 4.24
C SER A 458 -2.69 -4.70 3.20
N ASP A 459 -3.97 -5.09 3.14
CA ASP A 459 -4.97 -4.50 2.25
C ASP A 459 -5.54 -3.17 2.77
N PHE A 460 -5.22 -2.77 4.00
CA PHE A 460 -5.85 -1.61 4.64
C PHE A 460 -5.36 -0.26 4.11
N GLN A 461 -4.08 -0.17 3.73
CA GLN A 461 -3.43 1.07 3.29
C GLN A 461 -2.80 0.95 1.88
N LYS A 462 -3.34 0.10 1.01
CA LYS A 462 -2.84 0.02 -0.38
C LYS A 462 -3.12 1.33 -1.14
N PRO A 463 -2.22 1.77 -2.03
CA PRO A 463 -0.89 1.22 -2.35
C PRO A 463 0.23 1.64 -1.39
N ASP A 464 1.36 0.92 -1.45
CA ASP A 464 2.60 1.18 -0.70
C ASP A 464 2.41 1.29 0.83
N GLY A 465 1.38 0.67 1.37
CA GLY A 465 1.00 0.77 2.77
C GLY A 465 1.87 -0.05 3.73
N LEU A 466 1.81 0.32 5.01
CA LEU A 466 2.31 -0.50 6.12
C LEU A 466 1.34 -0.38 7.31
N THR A 467 0.62 -1.45 7.61
CA THR A 467 -0.31 -1.51 8.74
C THR A 467 0.21 -2.51 9.77
N ILE A 468 0.39 -2.07 11.02
CA ILE A 468 0.80 -2.93 12.14
C ILE A 468 -0.37 -3.01 13.11
N VAL A 469 -0.85 -4.24 13.35
CA VAL A 469 -1.92 -4.52 14.29
C VAL A 469 -1.29 -5.19 15.50
N TYR A 470 -1.13 -4.43 16.58
CA TYR A 470 -0.58 -4.98 17.81
C TYR A 470 -1.59 -5.95 18.45
N PRO A 471 -1.13 -6.97 19.19
CA PRO A 471 -2.02 -7.97 19.80
C PRO A 471 -3.16 -7.37 20.64
N PRO A 472 -2.93 -6.35 21.50
CA PRO A 472 -4.01 -5.69 22.26
C PRO A 472 -5.04 -4.97 21.39
N ASP A 473 -4.66 -4.52 20.20
CA ASP A 473 -5.49 -3.73 19.30
C ASP A 473 -6.26 -4.59 18.28
N THR A 474 -6.04 -5.90 18.27
CA THR A 474 -6.56 -6.82 17.23
C THR A 474 -8.08 -6.78 17.13
N LEU A 475 -8.79 -6.92 18.25
CA LEU A 475 -10.26 -6.90 18.25
C LEU A 475 -10.81 -5.54 17.84
N THR A 476 -10.20 -4.45 18.33
CA THR A 476 -10.59 -3.08 17.97
C THR A 476 -10.42 -2.84 16.47
N PHE A 477 -9.29 -3.26 15.90
CA PHE A 477 -9.00 -3.15 14.47
C PHE A 477 -10.01 -3.93 13.61
N LEU A 478 -10.36 -5.16 14.02
CA LEU A 478 -11.30 -5.99 13.26
C LEU A 478 -12.74 -5.49 13.37
N SER A 479 -13.16 -5.01 14.53
CA SER A 479 -14.58 -4.84 14.90
C SER A 479 -15.44 -4.06 13.90
N THR A 480 -14.90 -3.01 13.27
CA THR A 480 -15.63 -2.11 12.36
C THR A 480 -15.58 -2.53 10.90
N LEU A 481 -14.74 -3.51 10.56
CA LEU A 481 -14.56 -3.96 9.18
C LEU A 481 -15.73 -4.85 8.75
N ALA A 482 -16.09 -4.77 7.47
CA ALA A 482 -17.08 -5.65 6.87
C ALA A 482 -16.57 -7.11 6.82
N VAL A 483 -17.48 -8.09 6.92
CA VAL A 483 -17.13 -9.52 6.92
C VAL A 483 -16.45 -10.00 5.64
N ASP A 484 -16.68 -9.33 4.51
CA ASP A 484 -16.05 -9.63 3.22
C ASP A 484 -14.56 -9.25 3.16
N ARG A 485 -14.04 -8.56 4.18
CA ARG A 485 -12.59 -8.34 4.36
C ARG A 485 -11.87 -9.61 4.80
N ILE A 486 -12.57 -10.60 5.36
CA ILE A 486 -11.96 -11.89 5.74
C ILE A 486 -11.70 -12.70 4.47
N SER A 487 -10.43 -13.02 4.20
CA SER A 487 -10.06 -13.91 3.10
C SER A 487 -10.77 -15.26 3.25
N GLY A 488 -11.45 -15.71 2.20
CA GLY A 488 -12.29 -16.91 2.19
C GLY A 488 -13.80 -16.66 2.42
N ILE A 489 -14.19 -15.45 2.84
CA ILE A 489 -15.61 -15.02 2.86
C ILE A 489 -15.94 -14.33 1.54
N GLY A 490 -16.46 -15.13 0.58
CA GLY A 490 -16.89 -14.64 -0.73
C GLY A 490 -18.32 -14.07 -0.73
N THR A 491 -18.73 -13.51 -1.88
CA THR A 491 -20.03 -12.83 -2.07
C THR A 491 -21.25 -13.61 -1.57
N LYS A 492 -21.28 -14.93 -1.78
CA LYS A 492 -22.36 -15.80 -1.28
C LYS A 492 -22.38 -15.87 0.24
N THR A 493 -21.23 -16.10 0.88
CA THR A 493 -21.11 -16.17 2.33
C THR A 493 -21.43 -14.81 2.97
N THR A 494 -20.92 -13.71 2.40
CA THR A 494 -21.25 -12.35 2.83
C THR A 494 -22.75 -12.09 2.80
N ARG A 495 -23.44 -12.47 1.72
CA ARG A 495 -24.90 -12.31 1.62
C ARG A 495 -25.62 -13.12 2.70
N THR A 496 -25.25 -14.38 2.88
CA THR A 496 -25.85 -15.23 3.92
C THR A 496 -25.63 -14.66 5.33
N LEU A 497 -24.44 -14.12 5.63
CA LEU A 497 -24.15 -13.47 6.91
C LEU A 497 -25.00 -12.20 7.10
N LYS A 498 -25.16 -11.38 6.05
CA LYS A 498 -26.03 -10.21 6.09
C LYS A 498 -27.50 -10.58 6.32
N ASP A 499 -27.98 -11.64 5.69
CA ASP A 499 -29.35 -12.16 5.91
C ASP A 499 -29.54 -12.64 7.36
N MET A 500 -28.45 -12.99 8.06
CA MET A 500 -28.42 -13.32 9.49
C MET A 500 -28.22 -12.09 10.40
N GLY A 501 -28.17 -10.87 9.85
CA GLY A 501 -27.91 -9.63 10.59
C GLY A 501 -26.44 -9.38 10.94
N ILE A 502 -25.51 -10.06 10.27
CA ILE A 502 -24.06 -9.98 10.52
C ILE A 502 -23.39 -9.31 9.32
N GLU A 503 -23.05 -8.03 9.46
CA GLU A 503 -22.39 -7.24 8.41
C GLU A 503 -20.91 -6.97 8.70
N THR A 504 -20.56 -6.85 9.98
CA THR A 504 -19.22 -6.52 10.46
C THR A 504 -18.54 -7.71 11.14
N ILE A 505 -17.20 -7.70 11.15
CA ILE A 505 -16.40 -8.71 11.86
C ILE A 505 -16.68 -8.64 13.37
N GLY A 506 -16.97 -7.45 13.93
CA GLY A 506 -17.39 -7.31 15.32
C GLY A 506 -18.74 -7.95 15.64
N GLN A 507 -19.70 -7.91 14.71
CA GLN A 507 -20.94 -8.68 14.85
C GLN A 507 -20.68 -10.18 14.74
N LEU A 508 -19.81 -10.59 13.81
CA LEU A 508 -19.43 -11.99 13.63
C LEU A 508 -18.72 -12.54 14.88
N SER A 509 -17.85 -11.77 15.54
CA SER A 509 -17.15 -12.21 16.74
C SER A 509 -18.09 -12.46 17.94
N ASN A 510 -19.14 -11.65 18.06
CA ASN A 510 -20.16 -11.73 19.11
C ASN A 510 -21.32 -12.69 18.78
N SER A 511 -21.32 -13.28 17.59
CA SER A 511 -22.43 -14.13 17.15
C SER A 511 -22.39 -15.53 17.77
N ASN A 512 -23.57 -16.14 17.91
CA ASN A 512 -23.70 -17.48 18.48
C ASN A 512 -23.15 -18.54 17.51
N ILE A 513 -22.08 -19.23 17.94
CA ILE A 513 -21.38 -20.23 17.13
C ILE A 513 -22.26 -21.42 16.72
N GLN A 514 -23.28 -21.77 17.49
CA GLN A 514 -24.21 -22.85 17.13
C GLN A 514 -25.06 -22.44 15.93
N LYS A 515 -25.60 -21.21 15.93
CA LYS A 515 -26.37 -20.68 14.79
C LYS A 515 -25.51 -20.58 13.52
N LEU A 516 -24.24 -20.19 13.66
CA LEU A 516 -23.29 -20.22 12.55
C LEU A 516 -23.05 -21.66 12.06
N SER A 517 -22.89 -22.61 12.98
CA SER A 517 -22.63 -24.02 12.66
C SER A 517 -23.79 -24.68 11.94
N ASP A 518 -25.04 -24.37 12.33
CA ASP A 518 -26.24 -24.88 11.68
C ASP A 518 -26.36 -24.38 10.24
N LYS A 519 -25.87 -23.17 9.95
CA LYS A 519 -25.94 -22.56 8.61
C LYS A 519 -24.76 -22.92 7.69
N PHE A 520 -23.55 -22.92 8.21
CA PHE A 520 -22.30 -23.03 7.43
C PHE A 520 -21.55 -24.35 7.66
N GLY A 521 -22.01 -25.18 8.60
CA GLY A 521 -21.30 -26.36 9.07
C GLY A 521 -20.24 -26.01 10.12
N LYS A 522 -19.99 -26.95 11.03
CA LYS A 522 -19.13 -26.78 12.22
C LYS A 522 -17.74 -26.21 11.90
N ARG A 523 -17.07 -26.75 10.87
CA ARG A 523 -15.70 -26.36 10.52
C ARG A 523 -15.62 -24.91 10.04
N GLN A 524 -16.51 -24.51 9.13
CA GLN A 524 -16.49 -23.17 8.54
C GLN A 524 -16.93 -22.12 9.55
N ALA A 525 -17.95 -22.43 10.36
CA ALA A 525 -18.42 -21.59 11.45
C ALA A 525 -17.33 -21.32 12.50
N LEU A 526 -16.63 -22.37 12.96
CA LEU A 526 -15.53 -22.22 13.91
C LEU A 526 -14.40 -21.38 13.31
N TRP A 527 -14.01 -21.65 12.07
CA TRP A 527 -12.95 -20.93 11.37
C TRP A 527 -13.24 -19.42 11.27
N MET A 528 -14.43 -19.04 10.77
CA MET A 528 -14.78 -17.61 10.63
C MET A 528 -14.88 -16.91 11.99
N TRP A 529 -15.39 -17.62 13.01
CA TRP A 529 -15.49 -17.10 14.36
C TRP A 529 -14.12 -16.92 15.03
N GLN A 530 -13.18 -17.84 14.80
CA GLN A 530 -11.80 -17.73 15.28
C GLN A 530 -11.09 -16.53 14.67
N ILE A 531 -11.22 -16.31 13.36
CA ILE A 531 -10.66 -15.12 12.69
C ILE A 531 -11.28 -13.85 13.26
N ALA A 532 -12.60 -13.81 13.39
CA ALA A 532 -13.31 -12.62 13.90
C ALA A 532 -12.90 -12.25 15.33
N ASN A 533 -12.44 -13.23 16.11
CA ASN A 533 -11.93 -13.05 17.46
C ASN A 533 -10.40 -12.88 17.52
N GLY A 534 -9.69 -12.82 16.39
CA GLY A 534 -8.23 -12.73 16.34
C GLY A 534 -7.50 -13.96 16.89
N LYS A 535 -8.17 -15.12 16.95
CA LYS A 535 -7.70 -16.38 17.57
C LYS A 535 -7.26 -17.44 16.56
N GLU A 536 -7.10 -17.05 15.30
CA GLU A 536 -6.53 -17.92 14.28
C GLU A 536 -5.05 -18.19 14.57
N ASN A 537 -4.64 -19.46 14.48
CA ASN A 537 -3.31 -19.94 14.90
C ASN A 537 -2.64 -20.82 13.83
N GLU A 538 -3.05 -20.70 12.57
CA GLU A 538 -2.45 -21.44 11.47
C GLU A 538 -1.01 -20.94 11.24
N PRO A 539 -0.01 -21.84 11.30
CA PRO A 539 1.36 -21.45 11.07
C PRO A 539 1.61 -21.03 9.62
N VAL A 540 2.61 -20.19 9.42
CA VAL A 540 3.23 -19.98 8.11
C VAL A 540 4.06 -21.23 7.81
N ILE A 541 3.71 -21.95 6.74
CA ILE A 541 4.39 -23.16 6.31
C ILE A 541 4.68 -23.04 4.81
N PRO A 542 5.91 -23.35 4.34
CA PRO A 542 6.20 -23.36 2.91
C PRO A 542 5.23 -24.26 2.17
N ARG A 543 4.68 -23.78 1.05
CA ARG A 543 3.75 -24.59 0.26
C ARG A 543 4.43 -25.90 -0.15
N GLU A 544 3.82 -27.00 0.25
CA GLU A 544 4.22 -28.34 -0.16
C GLU A 544 3.83 -28.64 -1.62
N ASN A 545 3.98 -29.90 -1.99
CA ASN A 545 3.62 -30.50 -3.26
C ASN A 545 2.16 -30.21 -3.69
N ASN A 546 1.93 -30.17 -5.01
CA ASN A 546 0.60 -29.93 -5.55
C ASN A 546 -0.33 -31.11 -5.23
N LEU A 547 -1.57 -30.82 -4.83
CA LEU A 547 -2.61 -31.85 -4.67
C LEU A 547 -3.17 -32.30 -6.03
N SER A 548 -3.15 -31.41 -7.01
CA SER A 548 -3.59 -31.67 -8.39
C SER A 548 -2.93 -30.71 -9.37
N LEU A 549 -2.87 -31.11 -10.64
CA LEU A 549 -2.54 -30.26 -11.78
C LEU A 549 -3.72 -30.27 -12.74
N SER A 550 -4.03 -29.15 -13.36
CA SER A 550 -5.07 -29.06 -14.39
C SER A 550 -4.73 -28.06 -15.48
N THR A 551 -5.37 -28.23 -16.63
CA THR A 551 -5.37 -27.28 -17.73
C THR A 551 -6.79 -27.14 -18.24
N GLU A 552 -7.23 -25.92 -18.54
CA GLU A 552 -8.59 -25.64 -19.00
C GLU A 552 -8.58 -24.56 -20.08
N GLU A 553 -9.41 -24.72 -21.10
CA GLU A 553 -9.45 -23.82 -22.25
C GLU A 553 -10.89 -23.40 -22.57
N THR A 554 -11.12 -22.09 -22.68
CA THR A 554 -12.40 -21.55 -23.18
C THR A 554 -12.33 -21.48 -24.69
N LEU A 555 -13.25 -22.18 -25.35
CA LEU A 555 -13.22 -22.38 -26.79
C LEU A 555 -13.70 -21.12 -27.54
N LEU A 556 -13.12 -20.86 -28.72
CA LEU A 556 -13.54 -19.76 -29.59
C LEU A 556 -14.97 -19.97 -30.13
N LYS A 557 -15.31 -21.22 -30.44
CA LYS A 557 -16.65 -21.66 -30.83
C LYS A 557 -17.06 -22.81 -29.91
N PRO A 558 -18.30 -22.83 -29.37
CA PRO A 558 -18.79 -23.97 -28.62
C PRO A 558 -18.77 -25.24 -29.48
N LEU A 559 -18.43 -26.37 -28.87
CA LEU A 559 -18.43 -27.68 -29.50
C LEU A 559 -19.69 -28.46 -29.14
N ILE A 560 -20.16 -29.22 -30.12
CA ILE A 560 -21.34 -30.09 -30.03
C ILE A 560 -20.87 -31.53 -29.89
N GLY A 561 -19.99 -31.92 -30.82
CA GLY A 561 -19.57 -33.29 -31.07
C GLY A 561 -18.55 -33.84 -30.09
N LYS A 562 -18.77 -35.11 -29.75
CA LYS A 562 -17.91 -35.87 -28.84
C LYS A 562 -16.52 -36.13 -29.42
N LYS A 563 -16.42 -36.37 -30.73
CA LYS A 563 -15.16 -36.59 -31.43
C LYS A 563 -14.25 -35.37 -31.39
N ASP A 564 -14.79 -34.19 -31.61
CA ASP A 564 -14.02 -32.94 -31.55
C ASP A 564 -13.51 -32.66 -30.14
N ILE A 565 -14.36 -32.88 -29.13
CA ILE A 565 -13.97 -32.76 -27.73
C ILE A 565 -12.86 -33.75 -27.39
N LEU A 566 -13.02 -35.02 -27.78
CA LEU A 566 -12.02 -36.06 -27.52
C LEU A 566 -10.69 -35.74 -28.21
N ASN A 567 -10.72 -35.22 -29.43
CA ASN A 567 -9.54 -34.82 -30.19
C ASN A 567 -8.72 -33.77 -29.42
N ILE A 568 -9.36 -32.70 -28.95
CA ILE A 568 -8.70 -31.64 -28.15
C ILE A 568 -8.15 -32.21 -26.83
N LEU A 569 -8.95 -33.04 -26.15
CA LEU A 569 -8.52 -33.63 -24.87
C LEU A 569 -7.26 -34.50 -25.03
N VAL A 570 -7.20 -35.33 -26.07
CA VAL A 570 -6.13 -36.32 -26.29
C VAL A 570 -4.88 -35.70 -26.93
N ASN A 571 -5.06 -34.83 -27.92
CA ASN A 571 -3.94 -34.34 -28.72
C ASN A 571 -3.37 -33.01 -28.22
N ASP A 572 -4.17 -32.19 -27.53
CA ASP A 572 -3.70 -30.89 -27.06
C ASP A 572 -3.51 -30.89 -25.53
N MET A 573 -4.58 -31.19 -24.80
CA MET A 573 -4.59 -31.00 -23.34
C MET A 573 -3.84 -32.10 -22.58
N ALA A 574 -3.86 -33.35 -23.08
CA ALA A 574 -3.15 -34.46 -22.47
C ALA A 574 -1.62 -34.29 -22.54
N ASP A 575 -1.10 -33.75 -23.65
CA ASP A 575 0.33 -33.44 -23.80
C ASP A 575 0.77 -32.37 -22.80
N ASP A 576 0.03 -31.26 -22.75
CA ASP A 576 0.33 -30.15 -21.84
C ASP A 576 0.29 -30.59 -20.36
N ILE A 577 -0.73 -31.36 -19.94
CA ILE A 577 -0.81 -31.81 -18.55
C ILE A 577 0.27 -32.85 -18.23
N HIS A 578 0.57 -33.78 -19.14
CA HIS A 578 1.62 -34.79 -18.96
C HIS A 578 3.00 -34.14 -18.84
N GLU A 579 3.32 -33.17 -19.70
CA GLU A 579 4.60 -32.46 -19.65
C GLU A 579 4.77 -31.70 -18.33
N ARG A 580 3.69 -31.12 -17.78
CA ARG A 580 3.71 -30.49 -16.45
C ARG A 580 3.93 -31.50 -15.32
N VAL A 581 3.28 -32.67 -15.39
CA VAL A 581 3.47 -33.78 -14.43
C VAL A 581 4.94 -34.21 -14.44
N ARG A 582 5.48 -34.49 -15.63
CA ARG A 582 6.87 -34.92 -15.85
C ARG A 582 7.87 -33.89 -15.35
N ARG A 583 7.74 -32.63 -15.78
CA ARG A 583 8.65 -31.53 -15.40
C ARG A 583 8.66 -31.28 -13.89
N LYS A 584 7.53 -31.45 -13.22
CA LYS A 584 7.42 -31.28 -11.76
C LYS A 584 7.74 -32.55 -10.97
N GLY A 585 8.04 -33.67 -11.64
CA GLY A 585 8.40 -34.94 -11.01
C GLY A 585 7.26 -35.58 -10.21
N TYR A 586 6.03 -35.53 -10.74
CA TYR A 586 4.88 -36.17 -10.11
C TYR A 586 4.49 -37.49 -10.78
N GLU A 587 3.89 -38.36 -9.99
CA GLU A 587 3.02 -39.46 -10.41
C GLU A 587 1.59 -39.13 -9.98
N PHE A 588 0.57 -39.71 -10.61
CA PHE A 588 -0.84 -39.47 -10.31
C PHE A 588 -1.64 -40.76 -10.23
N LYS A 589 -2.78 -40.75 -9.53
CA LYS A 589 -3.76 -41.86 -9.59
C LYS A 589 -5.06 -41.47 -10.25
N THR A 590 -5.44 -40.20 -10.24
CA THR A 590 -6.77 -39.78 -10.69
C THR A 590 -6.66 -38.88 -11.91
N VAL A 591 -7.46 -39.16 -12.94
CA VAL A 591 -7.62 -38.35 -14.14
C VAL A 591 -9.08 -37.93 -14.24
N GLY A 592 -9.33 -36.67 -14.57
CA GLY A 592 -10.69 -36.14 -14.71
C GLY A 592 -10.85 -35.15 -15.84
N ILE A 593 -12.07 -35.10 -16.38
CA ILE A 593 -12.54 -34.15 -17.38
C ILE A 593 -13.49 -33.17 -16.70
N LYS A 594 -13.41 -31.90 -17.11
CA LYS A 594 -14.36 -30.85 -16.77
C LYS A 594 -14.93 -30.24 -18.03
N LEU A 595 -16.25 -30.18 -18.14
CA LEU A 595 -16.96 -29.47 -19.20
C LEU A 595 -17.71 -28.29 -18.60
N VAL A 596 -17.69 -27.15 -19.28
CA VAL A 596 -18.59 -26.03 -18.99
C VAL A 596 -19.48 -25.80 -20.20
N ARG A 597 -20.79 -25.75 -19.96
CA ARG A 597 -21.81 -25.56 -21.00
C ARG A 597 -22.04 -24.09 -21.34
N THR A 598 -22.72 -23.81 -22.45
CA THR A 598 -23.13 -22.46 -22.90
C THR A 598 -23.93 -21.69 -21.85
N ASN A 599 -24.73 -22.38 -21.03
CA ASN A 599 -25.46 -21.82 -19.89
C ASN A 599 -24.63 -21.70 -18.59
N PHE A 600 -23.31 -21.92 -18.66
CA PHE A 600 -22.36 -21.90 -17.56
C PHE A 600 -22.51 -23.02 -16.52
N SER A 601 -23.32 -24.05 -16.76
CA SER A 601 -23.30 -25.26 -15.93
C SER A 601 -21.94 -25.96 -16.04
N ILE A 602 -21.49 -26.53 -14.93
CA ILE A 602 -20.17 -27.19 -14.82
C ILE A 602 -20.40 -28.65 -14.49
N GLU A 603 -19.84 -29.53 -15.31
CA GLU A 603 -19.84 -30.96 -15.09
C GLU A 603 -18.40 -31.48 -14.95
N THR A 604 -18.18 -32.41 -14.04
CA THR A 604 -16.87 -33.07 -13.88
C THR A 604 -17.06 -34.59 -13.80
N ARG A 605 -16.13 -35.35 -14.36
CA ARG A 605 -16.06 -36.81 -14.27
C ARG A 605 -14.62 -37.22 -14.05
N GLU A 606 -14.38 -38.19 -13.18
CA GLU A 606 -13.03 -38.67 -12.87
C GLU A 606 -12.96 -40.19 -12.74
N ILE A 607 -11.76 -40.73 -12.97
CA ILE A 607 -11.40 -42.14 -12.79
C ILE A 607 -10.10 -42.18 -11.99
N THR A 608 -10.06 -43.07 -11.01
CA THR A 608 -8.89 -43.32 -10.18
C THR A 608 -8.32 -44.70 -10.46
N PHE A 609 -7.04 -44.76 -10.82
CA PHE A 609 -6.26 -45.99 -10.95
C PHE A 609 -5.91 -46.58 -9.58
N SER A 610 -5.74 -47.90 -9.53
CA SER A 610 -5.29 -48.61 -8.33
C SER A 610 -3.85 -48.26 -7.94
N SER A 611 -2.97 -48.12 -8.93
CA SER A 611 -1.55 -47.76 -8.79
C SER A 611 -1.24 -46.39 -9.40
N TYR A 612 -0.12 -45.80 -8.97
CA TYR A 612 0.39 -44.54 -9.53
C TYR A 612 0.82 -44.70 -10.99
N LYS A 613 0.54 -43.66 -11.77
CA LYS A 613 0.84 -43.52 -13.20
C LYS A 613 1.70 -42.29 -13.44
N LYS A 614 2.45 -42.28 -14.53
CA LYS A 614 3.34 -41.17 -14.89
C LYS A 614 3.33 -40.83 -16.37
N ASP A 615 2.83 -41.73 -17.20
CA ASP A 615 2.82 -41.70 -18.65
C ASP A 615 1.56 -41.04 -19.23
N LYS A 616 1.69 -40.51 -20.46
CA LYS A 616 0.60 -39.88 -21.20
C LYS A 616 -0.49 -40.90 -21.56
N GLU A 617 -0.10 -42.12 -21.88
CA GLU A 617 -0.98 -43.21 -22.31
C GLU A 617 -2.02 -43.53 -21.23
N SER A 618 -1.62 -43.49 -19.96
CA SER A 618 -2.54 -43.63 -18.83
C SER A 618 -3.56 -42.49 -18.77
N ILE A 619 -3.17 -41.26 -19.12
CA ILE A 619 -4.10 -40.12 -19.20
C ILE A 619 -5.08 -40.33 -20.36
N THR A 620 -4.58 -40.62 -21.56
CA THR A 620 -5.41 -40.72 -22.77
C THR A 620 -6.34 -41.94 -22.77
N SER A 621 -5.90 -43.07 -22.20
CA SER A 621 -6.68 -44.33 -22.17
C SER A 621 -8.04 -44.22 -21.49
N VAL A 622 -8.20 -43.29 -20.54
CA VAL A 622 -9.46 -43.10 -19.79
C VAL A 622 -10.35 -42.00 -20.36
N MET A 623 -9.88 -41.20 -21.33
CA MET A 623 -10.61 -40.02 -21.81
C MET A 623 -11.93 -40.39 -22.49
N GLY A 624 -11.94 -41.36 -23.39
CA GLY A 624 -13.18 -41.82 -24.04
C GLY A 624 -14.19 -42.35 -23.02
N THR A 625 -13.73 -43.15 -22.06
CA THR A 625 -14.59 -43.69 -20.99
C THR A 625 -15.16 -42.59 -20.10
N LEU A 626 -14.37 -41.57 -19.76
CA LEU A 626 -14.84 -40.42 -19.00
C LEU A 626 -15.85 -39.60 -19.79
N LEU A 627 -15.59 -39.40 -21.09
CA LEU A 627 -16.44 -38.61 -21.97
C LEU A 627 -17.82 -39.27 -22.18
N ASN A 628 -17.88 -40.61 -22.24
CA ASN A 628 -19.12 -41.39 -22.28
C ASN A 628 -20.03 -41.17 -21.06
N ARG A 629 -19.51 -40.64 -19.95
CA ARG A 629 -20.28 -40.36 -18.72
C ARG A 629 -20.92 -38.97 -18.73
N PHE A 630 -20.71 -38.18 -19.78
CA PHE A 630 -21.41 -36.92 -20.01
C PHE A 630 -22.54 -37.12 -21.01
N SER A 631 -23.64 -36.40 -20.83
CA SER A 631 -24.70 -36.32 -21.84
C SER A 631 -24.24 -35.37 -22.95
N LEU A 632 -23.79 -35.94 -24.07
CA LEU A 632 -23.35 -35.25 -25.28
C LEU A 632 -24.09 -35.85 -26.47
N ASP A 633 -24.38 -35.03 -27.48
CA ASP A 633 -24.96 -35.52 -28.72
C ASP A 633 -23.91 -36.37 -29.45
N ASP A 634 -24.31 -37.54 -29.96
CA ASP A 634 -23.45 -38.36 -30.78
C ASP A 634 -23.25 -37.69 -32.15
N ASP A 635 -22.07 -37.87 -32.74
CA ASP A 635 -21.70 -37.31 -34.04
C ASP A 635 -22.45 -38.03 -35.19
N ASP A 636 -23.79 -37.91 -35.26
CA ASP A 636 -24.58 -38.40 -36.39
C ASP A 636 -24.59 -37.34 -37.52
N ASP A 637 -23.86 -37.64 -38.59
CA ASP A 637 -24.06 -37.29 -40.02
C ASP A 637 -24.75 -35.96 -40.41
N SER A 638 -24.45 -34.83 -39.75
CA SER A 638 -24.91 -33.50 -40.21
C SER A 638 -23.78 -32.52 -40.52
N SER A 639 -22.55 -33.00 -40.73
CA SER A 639 -21.35 -32.15 -40.90
C SER A 639 -21.14 -31.54 -42.30
N GLU A 640 -22.11 -31.57 -43.21
CA GLU A 640 -21.94 -30.97 -44.54
C GLU A 640 -22.41 -29.50 -44.69
N GLU A 641 -23.24 -28.94 -43.80
CA GLU A 641 -23.84 -27.62 -44.09
C GLU A 641 -23.10 -26.38 -43.54
N PHE A 642 -22.12 -26.51 -42.64
CA PHE A 642 -21.44 -25.31 -42.08
C PHE A 642 -20.22 -24.80 -42.87
N SER A 643 -19.90 -25.40 -44.01
CA SER A 643 -18.69 -25.12 -44.77
C SER A 643 -18.83 -24.07 -45.88
N LYS A 644 -20.01 -23.48 -46.11
CA LYS A 644 -20.20 -22.48 -47.18
C LYS A 644 -20.98 -21.25 -46.71
N GLY A 645 -20.22 -20.18 -46.43
CA GLY A 645 -20.53 -18.81 -46.86
C GLY A 645 -21.69 -18.07 -46.19
N GLY A 646 -21.36 -16.88 -45.66
CA GLY A 646 -22.30 -15.74 -45.62
C GLY A 646 -23.08 -15.57 -44.32
N ILE A 647 -23.09 -14.33 -43.86
CA ILE A 647 -23.97 -13.86 -42.78
C ILE A 647 -25.41 -13.97 -43.29
N HIS A 648 -26.09 -15.06 -42.92
CA HIS A 648 -27.54 -15.13 -42.86
C HIS A 648 -27.97 -15.18 -41.40
N THR A 649 -28.44 -14.04 -40.92
CA THR A 649 -29.35 -13.98 -39.77
C THR A 649 -30.62 -14.76 -40.14
N THR A 650 -31.18 -15.47 -39.15
CA THR A 650 -32.36 -16.38 -39.22
C THR A 650 -32.08 -17.88 -39.34
N GLY A 651 -31.20 -18.41 -38.48
CA GLY A 651 -31.24 -19.81 -38.05
C GLY A 651 -31.57 -19.85 -36.56
N SER A 652 -32.71 -20.44 -36.20
CA SER A 652 -33.09 -20.64 -34.80
C SER A 652 -32.09 -21.57 -34.12
N PHE A 653 -31.18 -21.02 -33.32
CA PHE A 653 -30.43 -21.80 -32.35
C PHE A 653 -31.43 -22.55 -31.48
N ASP A 654 -31.38 -23.87 -31.49
CA ASP A 654 -32.16 -24.67 -30.55
C ASP A 654 -31.76 -24.26 -29.13
N VAL A 655 -32.68 -23.61 -28.43
CA VAL A 655 -32.42 -22.95 -27.14
C VAL A 655 -32.12 -23.98 -26.03
N ASN A 656 -32.33 -25.28 -26.32
CA ASN A 656 -32.10 -26.38 -25.39
C ASN A 656 -30.79 -27.16 -25.59
N SER A 657 -30.04 -26.95 -26.67
CA SER A 657 -28.78 -27.68 -26.88
C SER A 657 -27.64 -27.09 -26.02
N MET A 658 -27.26 -27.82 -24.97
CA MET A 658 -26.21 -27.41 -24.03
C MET A 658 -24.82 -27.69 -24.61
N TYR A 659 -24.38 -26.89 -25.58
CA TYR A 659 -23.05 -27.01 -26.17
C TYR A 659 -21.92 -26.76 -25.17
N VAL A 660 -20.75 -27.31 -25.43
CA VAL A 660 -19.56 -27.17 -24.58
C VAL A 660 -18.78 -25.92 -24.98
N ARG A 661 -18.64 -24.96 -24.05
CA ARG A 661 -17.89 -23.72 -24.28
C ARG A 661 -16.50 -23.70 -23.65
N LYS A 662 -16.21 -24.63 -22.74
CA LYS A 662 -14.89 -24.76 -22.10
C LYS A 662 -14.62 -26.21 -21.72
N LEU A 663 -13.39 -26.63 -21.95
CA LEU A 663 -12.86 -27.97 -21.67
C LEU A 663 -11.80 -27.89 -20.57
N GLY A 664 -11.61 -28.99 -19.85
CA GLY A 664 -10.66 -29.09 -18.76
C GLY A 664 -10.18 -30.52 -18.56
N ILE A 665 -8.87 -30.70 -18.36
CA ILE A 665 -8.27 -31.94 -17.87
C ILE A 665 -7.61 -31.67 -16.53
N LYS A 666 -7.77 -32.61 -15.59
CA LYS A 666 -7.15 -32.59 -14.27
C LYS A 666 -6.51 -33.94 -13.97
N VAL A 667 -5.31 -33.91 -13.40
CA VAL A 667 -4.69 -35.05 -12.72
C VAL A 667 -4.58 -34.75 -11.22
N SER A 668 -4.84 -35.73 -10.37
CA SER A 668 -4.82 -35.58 -8.91
C SER A 668 -4.46 -36.87 -8.20
N ASN A 669 -4.46 -36.83 -6.86
CA ASN A 669 -3.81 -37.84 -6.02
C ASN A 669 -2.35 -37.97 -6.44
N LEU A 670 -1.64 -36.84 -6.38
CA LEU A 670 -0.25 -36.75 -6.82
C LEU A 670 0.70 -37.28 -5.75
N SER A 671 1.75 -37.97 -6.19
CA SER A 671 2.93 -38.29 -5.36
C SER A 671 4.19 -37.77 -6.04
N LYS A 672 5.14 -37.25 -5.27
CA LYS A 672 6.40 -36.75 -5.83
C LYS A 672 7.40 -37.89 -5.94
N ILE A 673 8.08 -37.96 -7.06
CA ILE A 673 9.13 -38.93 -7.32
C ILE A 673 10.40 -38.40 -6.64
N ASP A 674 10.79 -38.97 -5.50
CA ASP A 674 12.08 -38.64 -4.87
C ASP A 674 13.23 -39.25 -5.69
N ARG A 675 14.36 -38.53 -5.75
CA ARG A 675 15.55 -38.90 -6.56
C ARG A 675 16.16 -40.26 -6.17
N ASP A 676 15.78 -40.82 -5.02
CA ASP A 676 16.28 -42.09 -4.49
C ASP A 676 15.25 -43.25 -4.48
N GLY A 677 14.07 -43.08 -5.10
CA GLY A 677 13.11 -44.17 -5.32
C GLY A 677 12.41 -44.72 -4.05
N LYS A 678 12.53 -44.05 -2.90
CA LYS A 678 11.77 -44.39 -1.68
C LYS A 678 10.67 -43.36 -1.45
N ASN A 679 9.41 -43.80 -1.49
CA ASN A 679 8.28 -43.03 -1.00
C ASN A 679 8.45 -42.83 0.52
N PRO A 680 8.56 -41.60 1.06
CA PRO A 680 8.42 -41.42 2.48
C PRO A 680 6.96 -41.70 2.84
N GLN A 681 6.70 -42.83 3.50
CA GLN A 681 5.42 -43.03 4.19
C GLN A 681 5.32 -41.95 5.26
N LYS A 682 4.54 -40.89 5.00
CA LYS A 682 4.14 -39.94 6.04
C LYS A 682 3.35 -40.71 7.09
N SER A 683 3.81 -40.67 8.34
CA SER A 683 3.12 -41.31 9.45
C SER A 683 1.94 -40.46 9.89
N ILE A 684 0.97 -41.06 10.59
CA ILE A 684 -0.16 -40.31 11.18
C ILE A 684 0.31 -39.17 12.10
N MET A 685 1.51 -39.26 12.68
CA MET A 685 2.11 -38.20 13.50
C MET A 685 2.50 -36.96 12.70
N ASP A 686 2.66 -37.06 11.37
CA ASP A 686 2.98 -35.89 10.52
C ASP A 686 1.75 -35.02 10.24
N PHE A 687 0.56 -35.44 10.70
CA PHE A 687 -0.73 -34.76 10.53
C PHE A 687 -1.33 -34.21 11.84
N VAL A 688 -0.62 -34.34 12.97
CA VAL A 688 -1.01 -33.82 14.30
C VAL A 688 -0.07 -32.68 14.67
#